data_AF-A0A1G9HJT2-F1
#
_entry.id   AF-A0A1G9HJT2-F1
#
_cell.length_a   1.000
_cell.length_b   1.000
_cell.length_c   1.000
_cell.angle_alpha   90.00
_cell.angle_beta   90.00
_cell.angle_gamma   90.00
#
_symmetry.space_group_name_H-M   'P 1'
#
loop_
_entity.id
_entity.type
_entity.pdbx_description
1 polymer ?
#
loop_
_entity_poly.entity_id
_entity_poly.type
_entity_poly.pdbx_seq_one_letter_code
_entity_poly.pdbx_strand_id
1 'polypeptide(L)'
;MTAPVAALVTPLPSPDLTRWVSWLRDQIDPNWRSGEWFGEDWYFVGDPDNEQTIAYWCRTTACTSISNSRGFCTPCIREQAATGLSVEEFADTYVPMRRKGSPGRFQRRCVVERDGTQCADPSYCRRLCVNHYHAWHTASKREPELDLDEWLSTVPQPRPGRAGTCSVRRCGMELWGLKTLCIYHDAKYRREARHEPVERWITTQTPFLYAHHFSLLPLNPTLRWEVLYALQQRDARGGKVDPTCVRALVRTFTDLPHMLGTNRAELLALSGHRKSANNLAHLTELHRALHLGYDKMCGISPTDKHVWDMAAAKIASANSKSGRLRRIAAEPVDFTTISQAWLRDVALEWARQTDPTSDALKEAIKASVIASRALERRTGGGHDATQLRLDDMDAVMAGFRQACREDGQPYKNSTLRNYVAKFFQLLEFGRRAGLMDEVPGGFSRHQSHVIPHEEQNEDEIGKAIPEPVIAQLDTQLDTLGTSFPYGKLLDDEIRHMFRTAYTLLRDTGRRPREICALRVNCLEHDDGHNLVWNNFKGKRLRRRLPITSQTAQAIRDWLPVRQQLLAPKRTADYLFPAITEGAKEPFMASGYLSKALRDWVDALPSIDSNVPGRDGSPLPFDRSLIYPYAFRHSYAQRHADAGVAVDVLKELMDHRQINTTMGYYTVSLKRKREAVNTMRRLVVDRNGNPAPVTSATAYEARSVAVPFGNCIEPSNVKAGGQACPIRFQCSGCGFYRPDPSYLPAIEEHTNALRADRETALAMDAADFVIRNLGEQITSFEQVRDTMREGLAAMDPQDRQEIEEASAVLRKTRAGQGRTTLPLTVIHREAPDGA
;
A
#
# COMPACT_ATOMS: atom_id res chain seq x y z
N MET A 1 41.00 21.88 6.92
CA MET A 1 41.70 20.74 7.54
C MET A 1 41.01 20.46 8.87
N THR A 2 40.09 19.51 8.85
CA THR A 2 39.19 19.14 9.93
C THR A 2 39.86 18.10 10.83
N ALA A 3 40.15 18.47 12.07
CA ALA A 3 40.53 17.50 13.11
C ALA A 3 39.29 16.69 13.51
N PRO A 4 39.36 15.35 13.57
CA PRO A 4 38.24 14.55 14.05
C PRO A 4 38.18 14.66 15.58
N VAL A 5 37.03 15.08 16.09
CA VAL A 5 36.67 14.98 17.50
C VAL A 5 36.55 13.48 17.81
N ALA A 6 37.60 12.92 18.40
CA ALA A 6 37.57 11.61 19.02
C ALA A 6 36.65 11.70 20.25
N ALA A 7 35.38 11.31 20.08
CA ALA A 7 34.52 11.03 21.21
C ALA A 7 35.18 9.93 22.04
N LEU A 8 35.41 10.24 23.32
CA LEU A 8 35.85 9.28 24.33
C LEU A 8 34.81 8.16 24.46
N VAL A 9 34.97 7.11 23.65
CA VAL A 9 34.35 5.82 23.89
C VAL A 9 35.15 5.19 25.01
N THR A 10 34.69 5.33 26.25
CA THR A 10 35.14 4.44 27.32
C THR A 10 34.87 3.01 26.82
N PRO A 11 35.89 2.14 26.66
CA PRO A 11 35.63 0.76 26.28
C PRO A 11 34.70 0.18 27.34
N LEU A 12 33.54 -0.31 26.92
CA LEU A 12 32.64 -1.05 27.80
C LEU A 12 33.48 -2.12 28.49
N PRO A 13 33.38 -2.29 29.82
CA PRO A 13 34.11 -3.34 30.51
C PRO A 13 33.82 -4.66 29.80
N SER A 14 34.89 -5.41 29.48
CA SER A 14 34.75 -6.71 28.82
C SER A 14 33.76 -7.55 29.63
N PRO A 15 32.70 -8.11 29.00
CA PRO A 15 31.67 -8.81 29.75
C PRO A 15 32.29 -9.98 30.50
N ASP A 16 31.84 -10.21 31.74
CA ASP A 16 32.20 -11.42 32.48
C ASP A 16 31.56 -12.63 31.77
N LEU A 17 32.35 -13.26 30.90
CA LEU A 17 31.91 -14.37 30.06
C LEU A 17 31.55 -15.61 30.89
N THR A 18 32.13 -15.78 32.07
CA THR A 18 31.83 -16.92 32.95
C THR A 18 30.43 -16.75 33.53
N ARG A 19 30.14 -15.57 34.09
CA ARG A 19 28.80 -15.22 34.57
C ARG A 19 27.78 -15.28 33.44
N TRP A 20 28.13 -14.77 32.26
CA TRP A 20 27.27 -14.81 31.08
C TRP A 20 26.89 -16.23 30.65
N VAL A 21 27.86 -17.13 30.52
CA VAL A 21 27.60 -18.53 30.15
C VAL A 21 26.77 -19.24 31.23
N SER A 22 27.02 -18.97 32.52
CA SER A 22 26.19 -19.51 33.60
C SER A 22 24.73 -19.09 33.43
N TRP A 23 24.49 -17.79 33.22
CA TRP A 23 23.14 -17.27 33.02
C TRP A 23 22.48 -17.86 31.77
N LEU A 24 23.21 -18.00 30.66
CA LEU A 24 22.68 -18.62 29.44
C LEU A 24 22.19 -20.04 29.68
N ARG A 25 22.95 -20.85 30.44
CA ARG A 25 22.56 -22.22 30.78
C ARG A 25 21.26 -22.27 31.58
N ASP A 26 21.04 -21.32 32.48
CA ASP A 26 19.81 -21.22 33.28
C ASP A 26 18.60 -20.77 32.44
N GLN A 27 18.82 -20.05 31.33
CA GLN A 27 17.74 -19.55 30.47
C GLN A 27 17.41 -20.45 29.28
N ILE A 28 18.28 -21.40 28.95
CA ILE A 28 18.11 -22.30 27.81
C ILE A 28 17.26 -23.49 28.22
N ASP A 29 16.22 -23.77 27.44
CA ASP A 29 15.45 -25.00 27.58
C ASP A 29 16.27 -26.18 27.02
N PRO A 30 16.69 -27.16 27.84
CA PRO A 30 17.43 -28.32 27.36
C PRO A 30 16.59 -29.23 26.45
N ASN A 31 15.25 -29.16 26.57
CA ASN A 31 14.30 -29.95 25.78
C ASN A 31 13.70 -29.15 24.61
N TRP A 32 14.30 -28.00 24.27
CA TRP A 32 13.87 -27.17 23.13
C TRP A 32 13.73 -28.03 21.88
N ARG A 33 12.60 -27.93 21.18
CA ARG A 33 12.34 -28.67 19.93
C ARG A 33 12.60 -30.17 20.07
N SER A 34 11.95 -30.80 21.06
CA SER A 34 11.99 -32.24 21.28
C SER A 34 11.74 -33.02 19.97
N GLY A 35 12.63 -33.95 19.64
CA GLY A 35 12.62 -34.70 18.37
C GLY A 35 13.47 -34.08 17.25
N GLU A 36 13.68 -32.75 17.24
CA GLU A 36 14.54 -32.06 16.28
C GLU A 36 15.91 -31.70 16.88
N TRP A 37 15.98 -31.31 18.15
CA TRP A 37 17.23 -30.92 18.84
C TRP A 37 17.79 -32.03 19.71
N PHE A 38 19.12 -32.23 19.63
CA PHE A 38 19.88 -33.20 20.40
C PHE A 38 21.00 -32.47 21.16
N GLY A 39 20.69 -32.01 22.37
CA GLY A 39 21.55 -31.11 23.16
C GLY A 39 22.94 -31.66 23.48
N GLU A 40 23.06 -32.94 23.81
CA GLU A 40 24.34 -33.60 24.08
C GLU A 40 25.30 -33.60 22.87
N ASP A 41 24.74 -33.51 21.67
CA ASP A 41 25.45 -33.59 20.39
C ASP A 41 25.64 -32.22 19.74
N TRP A 42 25.05 -31.17 20.31
CA TRP A 42 24.94 -29.86 19.66
C TRP A 42 24.41 -29.97 18.24
N TYR A 43 23.37 -30.80 18.05
CA TYR A 43 22.91 -31.25 16.73
C TYR A 43 21.41 -31.05 16.56
N PHE A 44 21.03 -30.59 15.36
CA PHE A 44 19.63 -30.37 14.99
C PHE A 44 19.28 -31.10 13.70
N VAL A 45 18.12 -31.75 13.69
CA VAL A 45 17.49 -32.43 12.57
C VAL A 45 16.11 -31.84 12.36
N GLY A 46 15.95 -31.03 11.31
CA GLY A 46 14.68 -30.35 11.05
C GLY A 46 13.59 -31.30 10.57
N ASP A 47 12.45 -31.27 11.25
CA ASP A 47 11.25 -32.01 10.86
C ASP A 47 10.54 -31.27 9.70
N PRO A 48 10.40 -31.88 8.51
CA PRO A 48 9.70 -31.26 7.38
C PRO A 48 8.20 -31.07 7.63
N ASP A 49 7.60 -31.77 8.60
CA ASP A 49 6.19 -31.62 8.97
C ASP A 49 5.99 -30.50 10.00
N ASN A 50 7.08 -29.99 10.61
CA ASN A 50 7.03 -28.84 11.49
C ASN A 50 7.08 -27.52 10.69
N GLU A 51 5.97 -26.80 10.64
CA GLU A 51 5.88 -25.52 9.90
C GLU A 51 6.88 -24.44 10.37
N GLN A 52 7.41 -24.56 11.60
CA GLN A 52 8.40 -23.65 12.18
C GLN A 52 9.85 -24.02 11.83
N THR A 53 10.06 -25.02 10.97
CA THR A 53 11.37 -25.40 10.46
C THR A 53 11.40 -25.21 8.95
N ILE A 54 12.48 -24.63 8.41
CA ILE A 54 12.69 -24.52 6.96
C ILE A 54 13.24 -25.86 6.45
N ALA A 55 12.31 -26.80 6.27
CA ALA A 55 12.54 -28.11 5.69
C ALA A 55 11.26 -28.50 4.93
N TYR A 56 11.39 -28.91 3.67
CA TYR A 56 10.23 -29.24 2.83
C TYR A 56 10.51 -30.50 2.04
N TRP A 57 9.54 -31.40 1.97
CA TRP A 57 9.57 -32.50 1.02
C TRP A 57 9.63 -31.98 -0.42
N CYS A 58 10.35 -32.70 -1.27
CA CYS A 58 10.37 -32.45 -2.71
C CYS A 58 8.95 -32.62 -3.27
N ARG A 59 8.51 -31.70 -4.11
CA ARG A 59 7.17 -31.76 -4.73
C ARG A 59 6.92 -33.02 -5.57
N THR A 60 7.97 -33.63 -6.13
CA THR A 60 7.85 -34.90 -6.87
C THR A 60 7.41 -36.03 -5.94
N THR A 61 6.28 -36.66 -6.23
CA THR A 61 5.63 -37.69 -5.39
C THR A 61 6.55 -38.90 -5.12
N ALA A 62 7.30 -39.34 -6.12
CA ALA A 62 8.26 -40.43 -5.97
C ALA A 62 9.61 -40.02 -5.32
N CYS A 63 9.76 -38.76 -4.88
CA CYS A 63 11.03 -38.22 -4.37
C CYS A 63 10.98 -37.93 -2.87
N THR A 64 11.68 -38.73 -2.07
CA THR A 64 11.77 -38.57 -0.61
C THR A 64 12.87 -37.59 -0.17
N SER A 65 13.26 -36.62 -1.00
CA SER A 65 14.28 -35.63 -0.61
C SER A 65 13.70 -34.46 0.12
N ILE A 66 14.41 -34.02 1.15
CA ILE A 66 14.10 -32.80 1.90
C ILE A 66 14.98 -31.66 1.39
N SER A 67 14.35 -30.54 1.11
CA SER A 67 14.86 -29.31 0.52
C SER A 67 14.65 -28.14 1.48
N ASN A 68 15.34 -27.02 1.24
CA ASN A 68 15.10 -25.75 1.93
C ASN A 68 14.11 -24.83 1.17
N SER A 69 13.55 -25.29 0.05
CA SER A 69 12.53 -24.60 -0.76
C SER A 69 11.28 -25.45 -0.96
N ARG A 70 10.10 -24.81 -1.06
CA ARG A 70 8.76 -25.43 -1.18
C ARG A 70 8.45 -26.05 -2.56
N GLY A 71 9.48 -26.43 -3.32
CA GLY A 71 9.32 -26.94 -4.68
C GLY A 71 10.07 -28.25 -4.89
N PHE A 72 10.72 -28.37 -6.03
CA PHE A 72 11.58 -29.51 -6.31
C PHE A 72 12.93 -29.38 -5.59
N CYS A 73 13.51 -30.51 -5.19
CA CYS A 73 14.92 -30.54 -4.79
C CYS A 73 15.83 -30.22 -6.00
N THR A 74 17.06 -29.75 -5.77
CA THR A 74 17.98 -29.34 -6.85
C THR A 74 18.15 -30.37 -7.98
N PRO A 75 18.25 -31.69 -7.71
CA PRO A 75 18.26 -32.69 -8.77
C PRO A 75 16.96 -32.68 -9.61
N CYS A 76 15.80 -32.72 -8.97
CA CYS A 76 14.50 -32.69 -9.67
C CYS A 76 14.29 -31.39 -10.45
N ILE A 77 14.82 -30.24 -10.00
CA ILE A 77 14.80 -28.99 -10.77
C ILE A 77 15.54 -29.17 -12.11
N ARG A 78 16.73 -29.78 -12.09
CA ARG A 78 17.54 -29.97 -13.31
C ARG A 78 16.89 -30.94 -14.28
N GLU A 79 16.30 -32.00 -13.75
CA GLU A 79 15.63 -33.03 -14.55
C GLU A 79 14.31 -32.49 -15.13
N GLN A 80 13.53 -31.73 -14.34
CA GLN A 80 12.32 -31.07 -14.84
C GLN A 80 12.64 -30.13 -16.01
N ALA A 81 13.68 -29.30 -15.87
CA ALA A 81 14.14 -28.42 -16.94
C ALA A 81 14.61 -29.18 -18.20
N ALA A 82 15.08 -30.42 -18.06
CA ALA A 82 15.52 -31.25 -19.18
C ALA A 82 14.37 -32.00 -19.88
N THR A 83 13.26 -32.25 -19.19
CA THR A 83 12.12 -33.02 -19.73
C THR A 83 11.10 -32.17 -20.51
N GLY A 84 11.02 -30.86 -20.25
CA GLY A 84 10.02 -29.97 -20.86
C GLY A 84 8.58 -30.17 -20.35
N LEU A 85 8.35 -31.09 -19.42
CA LEU A 85 7.05 -31.35 -18.81
C LEU A 85 6.57 -30.17 -17.95
N SER A 86 5.25 -30.02 -17.85
CA SER A 86 4.65 -29.08 -16.90
C SER A 86 5.05 -29.43 -15.46
N VAL A 87 4.96 -28.45 -14.54
CA VAL A 87 5.37 -28.65 -13.15
C VAL A 87 4.51 -29.72 -12.47
N GLU A 88 3.21 -29.73 -12.74
CA GLU A 88 2.24 -30.68 -12.21
C GLU A 88 2.50 -32.09 -12.75
N GLU A 89 2.61 -32.23 -14.07
CA GLU A 89 2.84 -33.52 -14.72
C GLU A 89 4.17 -34.14 -14.31
N PHE A 90 5.24 -33.34 -14.22
CA PHE A 90 6.53 -33.83 -13.74
C PHE A 90 6.45 -34.28 -12.27
N ALA A 91 5.72 -33.55 -11.42
CA ALA A 91 5.62 -33.90 -10.01
C ALA A 91 4.98 -35.28 -9.80
N ASP A 92 3.98 -35.62 -10.59
CA ASP A 92 3.22 -36.87 -10.46
C ASP A 92 3.87 -38.06 -11.16
N THR A 93 4.49 -37.83 -12.32
CA THR A 93 4.95 -38.94 -13.18
C THR A 93 6.45 -39.24 -13.06
N TYR A 94 7.28 -38.26 -12.67
CA TYR A 94 8.72 -38.45 -12.65
C TYR A 94 9.16 -39.33 -11.48
N VAL A 95 9.83 -40.44 -11.78
CA VAL A 95 10.48 -41.31 -10.79
C VAL A 95 11.98 -41.03 -10.77
N PRO A 96 12.53 -40.39 -9.73
CA PRO A 96 13.94 -40.00 -9.71
C PRO A 96 14.91 -41.18 -9.81
N MET A 97 15.56 -41.35 -10.95
CA MET A 97 16.73 -42.22 -11.12
C MET A 97 17.99 -41.43 -10.76
N ARG A 98 18.40 -41.45 -9.49
CA ARG A 98 19.58 -40.69 -9.07
C ARG A 98 20.86 -41.28 -9.67
N ARG A 99 21.53 -40.51 -10.54
CA ARG A 99 22.84 -40.86 -11.13
C ARG A 99 23.90 -41.18 -10.06
N LYS A 100 23.82 -40.50 -8.91
CA LYS A 100 24.56 -40.81 -7.68
C LYS A 100 23.59 -40.90 -6.51
N GLY A 101 23.67 -41.94 -5.69
CA GLY A 101 22.89 -42.02 -4.46
C GLY A 101 23.11 -40.78 -3.59
N SER A 102 22.06 -40.29 -2.93
CA SER A 102 22.26 -39.29 -1.87
C SER A 102 23.15 -39.91 -0.80
N PRO A 103 24.20 -39.20 -0.33
CA PRO A 103 25.06 -39.71 0.74
C PRO A 103 24.16 -40.20 1.90
N GLY A 104 24.29 -41.47 2.32
CA GLY A 104 23.74 -41.99 3.58
C GLY A 104 22.29 -42.47 3.58
N ARG A 105 21.62 -42.53 2.42
CA ARG A 105 20.41 -43.36 2.24
C ARG A 105 20.49 -44.05 0.89
N PHE A 106 21.36 -45.04 0.78
CA PHE A 106 21.39 -45.90 -0.38
C PHE A 106 20.20 -46.87 -0.27
N GLN A 107 19.05 -46.47 -0.81
CA GLN A 107 17.83 -47.29 -0.77
C GLN A 107 17.96 -48.60 -1.55
N ARG A 108 19.05 -48.79 -2.32
CA ARG A 108 19.28 -49.97 -3.15
C ARG A 108 20.71 -50.47 -2.97
N ARG A 109 20.86 -51.79 -2.82
CA ARG A 109 22.14 -52.49 -2.81
C ARG A 109 22.72 -52.52 -4.23
N CYS A 110 24.01 -52.81 -4.32
CA CYS A 110 24.67 -53.01 -5.61
C CYS A 110 23.97 -54.12 -6.41
N VAL A 111 23.78 -53.90 -7.71
CA VAL A 111 23.12 -54.86 -8.61
C VAL A 111 23.97 -56.11 -8.92
N VAL A 112 25.26 -56.09 -8.56
CA VAL A 112 26.14 -57.26 -8.71
C VAL A 112 25.66 -58.39 -7.81
N GLU A 113 25.31 -59.51 -8.42
CA GLU A 113 24.86 -60.73 -7.77
C GLU A 113 25.54 -61.94 -8.40
N ARG A 114 25.92 -62.92 -7.58
CA ARG A 114 26.51 -64.18 -8.03
C ARG A 114 26.06 -65.30 -7.11
N ASP A 115 25.68 -66.44 -7.70
CA ASP A 115 25.29 -67.65 -6.97
C ASP A 115 24.23 -67.36 -5.88
N GLY A 116 23.25 -66.49 -6.19
CA GLY A 116 22.19 -66.05 -5.28
C GLY A 116 22.61 -65.08 -4.17
N THR A 117 23.88 -64.62 -4.18
CA THR A 117 24.40 -63.66 -3.21
C THR A 117 24.52 -62.27 -3.85
N GLN A 118 23.72 -61.32 -3.39
CA GLN A 118 23.82 -59.91 -3.81
C GLN A 118 24.95 -59.20 -3.07
N CYS A 119 25.67 -58.33 -3.76
CA CYS A 119 26.68 -57.47 -3.16
C CYS A 119 26.06 -56.58 -2.08
N ALA A 120 26.57 -56.69 -0.86
CA ALA A 120 26.01 -55.99 0.30
C ALA A 120 26.37 -54.50 0.37
N ASP A 121 27.34 -54.05 -0.43
CA ASP A 121 27.71 -52.64 -0.51
C ASP A 121 26.57 -51.80 -1.12
N PRO A 122 26.37 -50.56 -0.64
CA PRO A 122 25.38 -49.66 -1.21
C PRO A 122 25.65 -49.27 -2.67
N SER A 123 24.58 -49.08 -3.46
CA SER A 123 24.68 -48.58 -4.83
C SER A 123 25.16 -47.12 -4.86
N TYR A 124 26.32 -46.87 -5.46
CA TYR A 124 26.93 -45.56 -5.65
C TYR A 124 26.50 -44.86 -6.95
N CYS A 125 26.69 -45.52 -8.10
CA CYS A 125 26.48 -44.95 -9.44
C CYS A 125 26.10 -46.08 -10.41
N ARG A 126 25.15 -45.82 -11.33
CA ARG A 126 24.63 -46.84 -12.27
C ARG A 126 24.22 -48.17 -11.60
N ARG A 127 23.60 -48.12 -10.42
CA ARG A 127 23.24 -49.29 -9.59
C ARG A 127 24.41 -50.13 -9.07
N LEU A 128 25.67 -49.74 -9.33
CA LEU A 128 26.87 -50.39 -8.83
C LEU A 128 27.36 -49.74 -7.53
N CYS A 129 27.94 -50.52 -6.61
CA CYS A 129 28.73 -49.92 -5.52
C CYS A 129 29.96 -49.22 -6.10
N VAL A 130 30.58 -48.31 -5.35
CA VAL A 130 31.71 -47.52 -5.88
C VAL A 130 32.89 -48.39 -6.31
N ASN A 131 33.11 -49.54 -5.66
CA ASN A 131 34.15 -50.49 -6.07
C ASN A 131 33.83 -51.14 -7.42
N HIS A 132 32.61 -51.65 -7.58
CA HIS A 132 32.15 -52.23 -8.85
C HIS A 132 32.03 -51.17 -9.94
N TYR A 133 31.64 -49.94 -9.61
CA TYR A 133 31.65 -48.81 -10.54
C TYR A 133 33.07 -48.47 -11.00
N HIS A 134 34.07 -48.45 -10.12
CA HIS A 134 35.45 -48.24 -10.53
C HIS A 134 35.99 -49.39 -11.38
N ALA A 135 35.64 -50.64 -11.06
CA ALA A 135 36.00 -51.80 -11.87
C ALA A 135 35.38 -51.72 -13.28
N TRP A 136 34.07 -51.46 -13.36
CA TRP A 136 33.36 -51.21 -14.63
C TRP A 136 33.97 -50.04 -15.39
N HIS A 137 34.12 -48.88 -14.76
CA HIS A 137 34.66 -47.68 -15.41
C HIS A 137 36.12 -47.85 -15.87
N THR A 138 36.89 -48.73 -15.23
CA THR A 138 38.24 -49.08 -15.68
C THR A 138 38.19 -50.02 -16.88
N ALA A 139 37.26 -50.98 -16.88
CA ALA A 139 37.02 -51.88 -18.02
C ALA A 139 36.48 -51.09 -19.23
N SER A 140 35.47 -50.25 -19.05
CA SER A 140 34.87 -49.43 -20.11
C SER A 140 35.83 -48.37 -20.68
N LYS A 141 36.89 -48.00 -19.95
CA LYS A 141 37.97 -47.15 -20.47
C LYS A 141 38.95 -47.90 -21.35
N ARG A 142 39.12 -49.20 -21.12
CA ARG A 142 39.97 -50.07 -21.93
C ARG A 142 39.23 -50.55 -23.18
N GLU A 143 37.92 -50.79 -23.04
CA GLU A 143 37.02 -51.26 -24.09
C GLU A 143 35.80 -50.33 -24.16
N PRO A 144 35.83 -49.29 -25.01
CA PRO A 144 34.76 -48.28 -25.07
C PRO A 144 33.38 -48.81 -25.49
N GLU A 145 33.33 -49.97 -26.15
CA GLU A 145 32.08 -50.63 -26.59
C GLU A 145 31.42 -51.48 -25.49
N LEU A 146 32.12 -51.75 -24.40
CA LEU A 146 31.62 -52.58 -23.29
C LEU A 146 30.52 -51.85 -22.52
N ASP A 147 29.27 -52.27 -22.71
CA ASP A 147 28.15 -51.74 -21.95
C ASP A 147 28.07 -52.36 -20.53
N LEU A 148 27.36 -51.68 -19.64
CA LEU A 148 27.18 -52.08 -18.25
C LEU A 148 26.52 -53.46 -18.11
N ASP A 149 25.52 -53.78 -18.94
CA ASP A 149 24.82 -55.07 -18.84
C ASP A 149 25.72 -56.24 -19.28
N GLU A 150 26.54 -56.02 -20.30
CA GLU A 150 27.56 -56.98 -20.73
C GLU A 150 28.63 -57.16 -19.65
N TRP A 151 29.11 -56.08 -19.04
CA TRP A 151 30.06 -56.19 -17.91
C TRP A 151 29.44 -56.90 -16.70
N LEU A 152 28.16 -56.65 -16.38
CA LEU A 152 27.43 -57.36 -15.33
C LEU A 152 27.30 -58.86 -15.63
N SER A 153 27.15 -59.23 -16.90
CA SER A 153 27.08 -60.64 -17.34
C SER A 153 28.39 -61.42 -17.17
N THR A 154 29.53 -60.74 -17.02
CA THR A 154 30.83 -61.36 -16.69
C THR A 154 30.94 -61.81 -15.21
N VAL A 155 29.87 -61.56 -14.43
CA VAL A 155 29.66 -61.93 -13.02
C VAL A 155 30.81 -61.51 -12.07
N PRO A 156 30.99 -60.20 -11.84
CA PRO A 156 31.90 -59.70 -10.82
C PRO A 156 31.52 -60.26 -9.43
N GLN A 157 32.52 -60.58 -8.61
CA GLN A 157 32.28 -61.19 -7.30
C GLN A 157 31.53 -60.21 -6.35
N PRO A 158 30.44 -60.65 -5.69
CA PRO A 158 29.78 -59.90 -4.63
C PRO A 158 30.74 -59.64 -3.47
N ARG A 159 30.63 -58.48 -2.84
CA ARG A 159 31.45 -58.16 -1.66
C ARG A 159 30.64 -58.40 -0.39
N PRO A 160 31.21 -59.08 0.63
CA PRO A 160 30.60 -59.13 1.95
C PRO A 160 30.61 -57.72 2.55
N GLY A 161 29.45 -57.27 3.02
CA GLY A 161 29.30 -55.94 3.61
C GLY A 161 29.40 -56.01 5.13
N ARG A 162 29.96 -54.97 5.75
CA ARG A 162 29.68 -54.69 7.16
C ARG A 162 28.36 -53.92 7.22
N ALA A 163 27.36 -54.49 7.88
CA ALA A 163 26.22 -53.70 8.34
C ALA A 163 26.72 -52.70 9.40
N GLY A 164 26.56 -51.40 9.16
CA GLY A 164 26.98 -50.38 10.12
C GLY A 164 26.95 -48.96 9.55
N THR A 165 26.86 -47.98 10.45
CA THR A 165 26.96 -46.55 10.15
C THR A 165 28.34 -46.01 10.54
N CYS A 166 28.66 -44.83 10.05
CA CYS A 166 29.88 -44.10 10.42
C CYS A 166 30.02 -43.98 11.95
N SER A 167 31.25 -44.15 12.45
CA SER A 167 31.57 -44.01 13.88
C SER A 167 31.48 -42.57 14.39
N VAL A 168 31.39 -41.57 13.50
CA VAL A 168 31.08 -40.19 13.90
C VAL A 168 29.66 -40.12 14.46
N ARG A 169 29.52 -39.60 15.69
CA ARG A 169 28.24 -39.53 16.42
C ARG A 169 27.17 -38.86 15.55
N ARG A 170 25.96 -39.43 15.55
CA ARG A 170 24.80 -39.03 14.71
C ARG A 170 25.00 -39.09 13.19
N CYS A 171 26.13 -39.59 12.70
CA CYS A 171 26.33 -39.74 11.26
C CYS A 171 25.64 -41.01 10.75
N GLY A 172 24.44 -40.87 10.19
CA GLY A 172 23.69 -41.98 9.58
C GLY A 172 24.24 -42.46 8.22
N MET A 173 25.43 -42.00 7.83
CA MET A 173 26.07 -42.45 6.59
C MET A 173 26.53 -43.89 6.72
N GLU A 174 26.09 -44.76 5.81
CA GLU A 174 26.60 -46.14 5.72
C GLU A 174 28.12 -46.16 5.50
N LEU A 175 28.74 -47.20 6.05
CA LEU A 175 30.16 -47.47 5.89
C LEU A 175 30.48 -47.85 4.44
N TRP A 176 31.76 -47.67 4.09
CA TRP A 176 32.28 -48.12 2.82
C TRP A 176 33.47 -49.06 3.03
N GLY A 177 33.33 -50.32 2.61
CA GLY A 177 34.36 -51.35 2.78
C GLY A 177 34.63 -51.71 4.25
N LEU A 178 35.91 -51.97 4.58
CA LEU A 178 36.34 -52.42 5.92
C LEU A 178 36.60 -51.27 6.92
N LYS A 179 36.13 -50.05 6.64
CA LYS A 179 36.44 -48.84 7.44
C LYS A 179 35.43 -48.58 8.55
N THR A 180 35.83 -47.86 9.59
CA THR A 180 34.97 -47.36 10.68
C THR A 180 34.31 -46.01 10.36
N LEU A 181 34.72 -45.36 9.26
CA LEU A 181 34.22 -44.07 8.78
C LEU A 181 33.49 -44.21 7.44
N CYS A 182 32.49 -43.36 7.19
CA CYS A 182 31.90 -43.23 5.86
C CYS A 182 32.87 -42.52 4.89
N ILE A 183 32.59 -42.58 3.59
CA ILE A 183 33.44 -41.98 2.55
C ILE A 183 33.72 -40.48 2.76
N TYR A 184 32.72 -39.74 3.26
CA TYR A 184 32.86 -38.31 3.55
C TYR A 184 33.85 -38.07 4.70
N HIS A 185 33.69 -38.80 5.81
CA HIS A 185 34.54 -38.63 6.98
C HIS A 185 35.93 -39.22 6.78
N ASP A 186 36.08 -40.33 6.05
CA ASP A 186 37.40 -40.86 5.68
C ASP A 186 38.19 -39.85 4.83
N ALA A 187 37.55 -39.23 3.84
CA ALA A 187 38.18 -38.18 3.03
C ALA A 187 38.54 -36.95 3.88
N LYS A 188 37.65 -36.54 4.79
CA LYS A 188 37.89 -35.42 5.71
C LYS A 188 39.07 -35.70 6.65
N TYR A 189 39.08 -36.88 7.28
CA TYR A 189 40.15 -37.34 8.18
C TYR A 189 41.51 -37.36 7.48
N ARG A 190 41.59 -37.94 6.27
CA ARG A 190 42.83 -37.98 5.48
C ARG A 190 43.37 -36.59 5.14
N ARG A 191 42.49 -35.61 4.95
CA ARG A 191 42.85 -34.23 4.66
C ARG A 191 43.32 -33.47 5.89
N GLU A 192 42.65 -33.66 7.03
CA GLU A 192 42.77 -32.75 8.18
C GLU A 192 43.59 -33.34 9.33
N ALA A 193 43.58 -34.66 9.52
CA ALA A 193 44.08 -35.28 10.75
C ALA A 193 44.67 -36.69 10.53
N ARG A 194 45.25 -36.96 9.35
CA ARG A 194 45.81 -38.29 8.99
C ARG A 194 46.87 -38.84 9.95
N HIS A 195 47.43 -37.99 10.81
CA HIS A 195 48.46 -38.32 11.78
C HIS A 195 47.91 -38.51 13.21
N GLU A 196 46.63 -38.23 13.44
CA GLU A 196 45.97 -38.38 14.75
C GLU A 196 45.21 -39.71 14.82
N PRO A 197 45.09 -40.38 15.98
CA PRO A 197 44.22 -41.54 16.13
C PRO A 197 42.77 -41.23 15.74
N VAL A 198 42.16 -42.09 14.93
CA VAL A 198 40.82 -41.84 14.36
C VAL A 198 39.77 -41.73 15.47
N GLU A 199 39.93 -42.47 16.56
CA GLU A 199 39.05 -42.45 17.74
C GLU A 199 39.02 -41.07 18.39
N ARG A 200 40.18 -40.40 18.50
CA ARG A 200 40.29 -39.04 19.04
C ARG A 200 39.75 -38.00 18.07
N TRP A 201 40.00 -38.17 16.77
CA TRP A 201 39.49 -37.25 15.76
C TRP A 201 37.96 -37.27 15.73
N ILE A 202 37.35 -38.46 15.77
CA ILE A 202 35.89 -38.67 15.70
C ILE A 202 35.12 -37.88 16.77
N THR A 203 35.64 -37.75 18.00
CA THR A 203 34.91 -37.11 19.11
C THR A 203 34.66 -35.61 18.91
N THR A 204 35.37 -34.97 17.99
CA THR A 204 35.22 -33.53 17.68
C THR A 204 34.54 -33.28 16.33
N GLN A 205 34.18 -34.33 15.58
CA GLN A 205 33.63 -34.19 14.24
C GLN A 205 32.12 -34.02 14.21
N THR A 206 31.67 -33.18 13.28
CA THR A 206 30.26 -33.06 12.93
C THR A 206 29.82 -34.21 12.02
N PRO A 207 28.57 -34.71 12.14
CA PRO A 207 28.02 -35.69 11.20
C PRO A 207 27.90 -35.08 9.79
N PHE A 208 27.65 -35.94 8.79
CA PHE A 208 27.24 -35.43 7.48
C PHE A 208 25.91 -34.65 7.63
N LEU A 209 25.90 -33.39 7.19
CA LEU A 209 24.75 -32.49 7.35
C LEU A 209 23.91 -32.45 6.07
N TYR A 210 22.65 -32.91 6.15
CA TYR A 210 21.65 -32.72 5.11
C TYR A 210 21.08 -31.30 5.13
N ALA A 211 20.25 -30.96 4.13
CA ALA A 211 19.69 -29.62 3.97
C ALA A 211 18.93 -29.12 5.22
N HIS A 212 18.27 -30.01 5.95
CA HIS A 212 17.50 -29.74 7.16
C HIS A 212 18.31 -29.92 8.46
N HIS A 213 19.62 -30.20 8.39
CA HIS A 213 20.45 -30.43 9.59
C HIS A 213 21.40 -29.27 9.87
N PHE A 214 21.72 -29.01 11.13
CA PHE A 214 22.88 -28.19 11.49
C PHE A 214 23.56 -28.73 12.76
N SER A 215 24.81 -28.31 12.99
CA SER A 215 25.52 -28.59 14.24
C SER A 215 26.21 -27.33 14.73
N LEU A 216 26.12 -27.07 16.03
CA LEU A 216 26.83 -25.98 16.71
C LEU A 216 28.18 -26.44 17.27
N LEU A 217 28.47 -27.76 17.25
CA LEU A 217 29.72 -28.34 17.77
C LEU A 217 31.01 -27.64 17.29
N PRO A 218 31.13 -27.14 16.04
CA PRO A 218 32.35 -26.46 15.60
C PRO A 218 32.63 -25.13 16.31
N LEU A 219 31.63 -24.45 16.86
CA LEU A 219 31.80 -23.14 17.47
C LEU A 219 32.61 -23.23 18.77
N ASN A 220 33.20 -22.12 19.20
CA ASN A 220 33.78 -22.00 20.54
C ASN A 220 32.74 -22.25 21.64
N PRO A 221 33.12 -22.80 22.82
CA PRO A 221 32.18 -23.18 23.87
C PRO A 221 31.20 -22.08 24.29
N THR A 222 31.66 -20.84 24.47
CA THR A 222 30.80 -19.69 24.80
C THR A 222 29.83 -19.39 23.66
N LEU A 223 30.36 -19.29 22.43
CA LEU A 223 29.56 -19.00 21.24
C LEU A 223 28.49 -20.07 20.94
N ARG A 224 28.72 -21.35 21.30
CA ARG A 224 27.70 -22.42 21.21
C ARG A 224 26.45 -22.07 22.02
N TRP A 225 26.65 -21.66 23.27
CA TRP A 225 25.57 -21.27 24.18
C TRP A 225 24.87 -20.01 23.68
N GLU A 226 25.62 -19.02 23.20
CA GLU A 226 25.07 -17.79 22.64
C GLU A 226 24.18 -18.06 21.42
N VAL A 227 24.68 -18.82 20.44
CA VAL A 227 23.91 -19.15 19.23
C VAL A 227 22.67 -19.98 19.59
N LEU A 228 22.78 -20.95 20.50
CA LEU A 228 21.63 -21.73 20.96
C LEU A 228 20.56 -20.85 21.62
N TYR A 229 20.95 -20.00 22.57
CA TYR A 229 20.03 -19.06 23.21
C TYR A 229 19.34 -18.18 22.18
N ALA A 230 20.10 -17.57 21.27
CA ALA A 230 19.54 -16.71 20.25
C ALA A 230 18.56 -17.43 19.31
N LEU A 231 18.83 -18.69 18.95
CA LEU A 231 17.92 -19.53 18.17
C LEU A 231 16.63 -19.83 18.96
N GLN A 232 16.71 -20.15 20.25
CA GLN A 232 15.53 -20.34 21.11
C GLN A 232 14.71 -19.05 21.24
N GLN A 233 15.36 -17.90 21.43
CA GLN A 233 14.66 -16.62 21.48
C GLN A 233 13.97 -16.30 20.15
N ARG A 234 14.62 -16.60 19.02
CA ARG A 234 14.01 -16.47 17.70
C ARG A 234 12.79 -17.38 17.59
N ASP A 235 12.91 -18.64 17.98
CA ASP A 235 11.84 -19.61 17.90
C ASP A 235 10.64 -19.24 18.78
N ALA A 236 10.87 -18.91 20.05
CA ALA A 236 9.84 -18.51 21.02
C ALA A 236 8.99 -17.31 20.58
N ARG A 237 9.56 -16.43 19.74
CA ARG A 237 8.83 -15.29 19.16
C ARG A 237 7.95 -15.71 17.94
N GLY A 238 7.94 -16.99 17.54
CA GLY A 238 7.28 -17.59 16.36
C GLY A 238 8.14 -17.62 15.08
N GLY A 239 9.45 -17.82 15.21
CA GLY A 239 10.44 -17.56 14.14
C GLY A 239 10.99 -18.84 13.59
N LYS A 240 10.99 -18.99 12.26
CA LYS A 240 11.43 -20.25 11.66
C LYS A 240 12.92 -20.48 11.87
N VAL A 241 13.27 -21.71 12.20
CA VAL A 241 14.65 -22.19 12.22
C VAL A 241 15.04 -22.56 10.79
N ASP A 242 16.10 -21.93 10.27
CA ASP A 242 16.65 -22.24 8.95
C ASP A 242 18.01 -22.93 9.10
N PRO A 243 18.07 -24.27 8.99
CA PRO A 243 19.31 -25.02 9.12
C PRO A 243 20.39 -24.57 8.13
N THR A 244 20.02 -24.10 6.94
CA THR A 244 20.98 -23.64 5.94
C THR A 244 21.62 -22.31 6.34
N CYS A 245 20.83 -21.36 6.84
CA CYS A 245 21.35 -20.11 7.39
C CYS A 245 22.24 -20.37 8.62
N VAL A 246 21.80 -21.24 9.55
CA VAL A 246 22.59 -21.57 10.75
C VAL A 246 23.92 -22.22 10.38
N ARG A 247 23.95 -23.17 9.42
CA ARG A 247 25.21 -23.74 8.93
C ARG A 247 26.15 -22.70 8.32
N ALA A 248 25.61 -21.71 7.60
CA ALA A 248 26.42 -20.63 7.04
C ALA A 248 27.07 -19.80 8.17
N LEU A 249 26.29 -19.43 9.19
CA LEU A 249 26.78 -18.69 10.36
C LEU A 249 27.84 -19.47 11.13
N VAL A 250 27.63 -20.78 11.36
CA VAL A 250 28.60 -21.64 12.06
C VAL A 250 29.94 -21.66 11.33
N ARG A 251 29.92 -21.79 10.00
CA ARG A 251 31.15 -21.77 9.17
C ARG A 251 31.85 -20.41 9.23
N THR A 252 31.10 -19.32 9.26
CA THR A 252 31.66 -17.96 9.33
C THR A 252 32.32 -17.67 10.68
N PHE A 253 31.74 -18.14 11.77
CA PHE A 253 32.15 -17.76 13.13
C PHE A 253 32.83 -18.88 13.92
N THR A 254 33.41 -19.87 13.23
CA THR A 254 34.08 -21.01 13.90
C THR A 254 35.20 -20.53 14.82
N ASP A 255 35.99 -19.55 14.39
CA ASP A 255 37.13 -19.02 15.14
C ASP A 255 36.79 -17.86 16.09
N LEU A 256 35.51 -17.43 16.12
CA LEU A 256 35.07 -16.35 17.00
C LEU A 256 34.85 -16.91 18.42
N PRO A 257 35.46 -16.34 19.48
CA PRO A 257 35.33 -16.87 20.84
C PRO A 257 33.94 -16.63 21.43
N HIS A 258 33.38 -15.44 21.23
CA HIS A 258 32.05 -15.02 21.63
C HIS A 258 31.56 -13.89 20.71
N MET A 259 30.24 -13.73 20.60
CA MET A 259 29.57 -12.70 19.82
C MET A 259 29.11 -11.52 20.69
N LEU A 260 28.83 -11.76 21.98
CA LEU A 260 28.49 -10.67 22.90
C LEU A 260 29.65 -9.68 23.01
N GLY A 261 29.36 -8.39 22.86
CA GLY A 261 30.37 -7.32 22.93
C GLY A 261 31.13 -7.08 21.62
N THR A 262 31.00 -7.96 20.61
CA THR A 262 31.53 -7.72 19.27
C THR A 262 30.67 -6.70 18.52
N ASN A 263 31.30 -5.77 17.81
CA ASN A 263 30.56 -4.79 17.02
C ASN A 263 29.79 -5.48 15.89
N ARG A 264 28.51 -5.13 15.72
CA ARG A 264 27.68 -5.67 14.62
C ARG A 264 28.32 -5.45 13.25
N ALA A 265 28.96 -4.31 13.01
CA ALA A 265 29.63 -4.03 11.75
C ALA A 265 30.80 -5.00 11.47
N GLU A 266 31.53 -5.40 12.51
CA GLU A 266 32.62 -6.38 12.41
C GLU A 266 32.05 -7.78 12.11
N LEU A 267 30.98 -8.20 12.80
CA LEU A 267 30.29 -9.46 12.51
C LEU A 267 29.76 -9.51 11.07
N LEU A 268 29.26 -8.38 10.56
CA LEU A 268 28.83 -8.23 9.18
C LEU A 268 29.98 -8.31 8.19
N ALA A 269 31.14 -7.72 8.52
CA ALA A 269 32.34 -7.79 7.69
C ALA A 269 32.87 -9.22 7.59
N LEU A 270 32.90 -9.96 8.71
CA LEU A 270 33.31 -11.37 8.77
C LEU A 270 32.43 -12.29 7.89
N SER A 271 31.16 -11.94 7.72
CA SER A 271 30.21 -12.72 6.91
C SER A 271 30.42 -12.63 5.39
N GLY A 272 31.29 -11.72 4.92
CA GLY A 272 31.65 -11.58 3.50
C GLY A 272 30.54 -11.07 2.57
N HIS A 273 30.85 -10.95 1.27
CA HIS A 273 29.98 -10.35 0.24
C HIS A 273 28.87 -11.29 -0.30
N ARG A 274 28.79 -12.55 0.14
CA ARG A 274 27.71 -13.49 -0.25
C ARG A 274 26.47 -13.29 0.63
N LYS A 275 25.86 -12.11 0.51
CA LYS A 275 24.73 -11.66 1.32
C LYS A 275 23.41 -12.18 0.75
N SER A 276 22.90 -13.29 1.28
CA SER A 276 21.45 -13.52 1.21
C SER A 276 20.78 -12.66 2.28
N ALA A 277 19.65 -12.02 1.95
CA ALA A 277 18.88 -11.22 2.91
C ALA A 277 18.52 -12.04 4.17
N ASN A 278 18.32 -13.35 4.02
CA ASN A 278 18.00 -14.27 5.10
C ASN A 278 19.17 -14.47 6.08
N ASN A 279 20.42 -14.58 5.59
CA ASN A 279 21.59 -14.71 6.46
C ASN A 279 21.79 -13.43 7.28
N LEU A 280 21.63 -12.26 6.64
CA LEU A 280 21.74 -10.96 7.30
C LEU A 280 20.69 -10.78 8.40
N ALA A 281 19.45 -11.19 8.12
CA ALA A 281 18.37 -11.17 9.09
C ALA A 281 18.65 -12.08 10.31
N HIS A 282 19.14 -13.31 10.08
CA HIS A 282 19.50 -14.21 11.17
C HIS A 282 20.63 -13.63 12.03
N LEU A 283 21.70 -13.12 11.42
CA LEU A 283 22.80 -12.51 12.17
C LEU A 283 22.33 -11.30 13.00
N THR A 284 21.51 -10.43 12.40
CA THR A 284 20.98 -9.25 13.09
C THR A 284 20.11 -9.65 14.29
N GLU A 285 19.29 -10.69 14.15
CA GLU A 285 18.47 -11.20 15.24
C GLU A 285 19.29 -11.90 16.33
N LEU A 286 20.36 -12.63 15.96
CA LEU A 286 21.26 -13.26 16.91
C LEU A 286 21.95 -12.20 17.77
N HIS A 287 22.61 -11.23 17.14
CA HIS A 287 23.27 -10.11 17.81
C HIS A 287 22.33 -9.38 18.77
N ARG A 288 21.14 -9.04 18.28
CA ARG A 288 20.09 -8.39 19.09
C ARG A 288 19.66 -9.25 20.29
N ALA A 289 19.42 -10.55 20.09
CA ALA A 289 18.96 -11.44 21.17
C ALA A 289 20.01 -11.55 22.29
N LEU A 290 21.29 -11.58 21.95
CA LEU A 290 22.38 -11.64 22.93
C LEU A 290 22.47 -10.35 23.75
N HIS A 291 22.42 -9.18 23.11
CA HIS A 291 22.43 -7.91 23.83
C HIS A 291 21.23 -7.75 24.77
N LEU A 292 20.02 -8.12 24.31
CA LEU A 292 18.83 -8.10 25.18
C LEU A 292 18.90 -9.12 26.33
N GLY A 293 19.48 -10.30 26.08
CA GLY A 293 19.72 -11.29 27.12
C GLY A 293 20.72 -10.79 28.16
N TYR A 294 21.81 -10.16 27.72
CA TYR A 294 22.80 -9.59 28.61
C TYR A 294 22.25 -8.45 29.46
N ASP A 295 21.42 -7.58 28.87
CA ASP A 295 20.70 -6.54 29.62
C ASP A 295 19.82 -7.14 30.72
N LYS A 296 19.07 -8.19 30.39
CA LYS A 296 18.24 -8.93 31.34
C LYS A 296 19.08 -9.54 32.47
N MET A 297 20.24 -10.12 32.16
CA MET A 297 21.18 -10.63 33.17
C MET A 297 21.68 -9.52 34.11
N CYS A 298 21.93 -8.34 33.56
CA CYS A 298 22.38 -7.16 34.31
C CYS A 298 21.25 -6.41 35.04
N GLY A 299 19.98 -6.82 34.86
CA GLY A 299 18.82 -6.13 35.45
C GLY A 299 18.50 -4.78 34.80
N ILE A 300 18.99 -4.53 33.58
CA ILE A 300 18.79 -3.27 32.86
C ILE A 300 17.50 -3.38 32.03
N SER A 301 16.52 -2.50 32.28
CA SER A 301 15.32 -2.44 31.43
C SER A 301 15.65 -1.83 30.06
N PRO A 302 15.04 -2.28 28.95
CA PRO A 302 15.19 -1.64 27.66
C PRO A 302 14.87 -0.14 27.67
N THR A 303 13.98 0.30 28.57
CA THR A 303 13.55 1.70 28.73
C THR A 303 14.50 2.57 29.58
N ASP A 304 15.48 1.95 30.24
CA ASP A 304 16.49 2.67 31.05
C ASP A 304 17.62 3.23 30.17
N LYS A 305 17.72 2.74 28.93
CA LYS A 305 18.72 3.16 27.95
C LYS A 305 18.27 4.40 27.19
N HIS A 306 19.22 5.06 26.52
CA HIS A 306 18.91 6.10 25.54
C HIS A 306 18.64 5.57 24.13
N VAL A 307 18.94 4.29 23.87
CA VAL A 307 18.66 3.63 22.60
C VAL A 307 17.69 2.50 22.85
N TRP A 308 16.46 2.68 22.43
CA TRP A 308 15.38 1.72 22.68
C TRP A 308 15.25 0.76 21.52
N ASP A 309 15.40 -0.51 21.82
CA ASP A 309 14.83 -1.55 21.00
C ASP A 309 13.30 -1.52 21.16
N MET A 310 12.59 -1.03 20.13
CA MET A 310 11.15 -0.81 20.24
C MET A 310 10.35 -2.08 20.58
N ALA A 311 10.80 -3.27 20.14
CA ALA A 311 10.07 -4.50 20.47
C ALA A 311 10.34 -4.96 21.91
N ALA A 312 11.58 -4.82 22.39
CA ALA A 312 11.95 -5.13 23.77
C ALA A 312 11.32 -4.14 24.77
N ALA A 313 11.25 -2.86 24.40
CA ALA A 313 10.54 -1.81 25.11
C ALA A 313 9.00 -1.93 24.99
N LYS A 314 8.49 -2.98 24.34
CA LYS A 314 7.05 -3.27 24.17
C LYS A 314 6.25 -2.14 23.51
N ILE A 315 6.91 -1.30 22.70
CA ILE A 315 6.26 -0.20 21.98
C ILE A 315 5.26 -0.76 20.98
N ALA A 316 4.01 -0.29 21.07
CA ALA A 316 2.93 -0.78 20.25
C ALA A 316 3.09 -0.31 18.79
N SER A 317 2.98 -1.19 17.82
CA SER A 317 2.89 -0.80 16.41
C SER A 317 1.49 -0.29 16.10
N ALA A 318 1.39 0.91 15.53
CA ALA A 318 0.13 1.44 14.99
C ALA A 318 -0.42 0.57 13.84
N ASN A 319 0.42 -0.29 13.24
CA ASN A 319 0.12 -1.06 12.03
C ASN A 319 -0.12 -2.56 12.29
N SER A 320 -0.11 -3.02 13.55
CA SER A 320 -0.27 -4.42 13.93
C SER A 320 -1.50 -4.65 14.82
N LYS A 321 -2.26 -5.74 14.58
CA LYS A 321 -3.43 -6.12 15.40
C LYS A 321 -3.05 -6.42 16.85
N SER A 322 -1.95 -7.15 17.03
CA SER A 322 -1.49 -7.54 18.36
C SER A 322 -0.80 -6.41 19.12
N GLY A 323 -0.70 -5.22 18.51
CA GLY A 323 0.21 -4.16 18.95
C GLY A 323 1.69 -4.53 18.80
N ARG A 324 2.05 -5.79 18.49
CA ARG A 324 3.46 -6.19 18.41
C ARG A 324 4.09 -5.71 17.11
N LEU A 325 5.28 -5.12 17.22
CA LEU A 325 6.13 -4.77 16.08
C LEU A 325 6.60 -6.02 15.31
N ARG A 326 6.57 -5.98 13.97
CA ARG A 326 7.15 -7.06 13.14
C ARG A 326 8.68 -6.99 13.20
N ARG A 327 9.30 -8.17 13.29
CA ARG A 327 10.60 -8.45 13.93
C ARG A 327 11.86 -7.73 13.45
N ILE A 328 11.98 -7.31 12.18
CA ILE A 328 13.29 -6.91 11.61
C ILE A 328 13.34 -5.44 11.18
N ALA A 329 12.20 -4.76 11.03
CA ALA A 329 12.13 -3.41 10.46
C ALA A 329 11.92 -2.28 11.48
N ALA A 330 11.86 -2.62 12.77
CA ALA A 330 11.75 -1.63 13.83
C ALA A 330 13.15 -1.11 14.17
N GLU A 331 13.65 -0.16 13.40
CA GLU A 331 14.88 0.58 13.74
C GLU A 331 14.81 1.04 15.19
N PRO A 332 15.90 0.89 15.97
CA PRO A 332 15.92 1.36 17.34
C PRO A 332 15.66 2.87 17.37
N VAL A 333 14.96 3.32 18.41
CA VAL A 333 14.75 4.75 18.64
C VAL A 333 15.92 5.25 19.47
N ASP A 334 16.70 6.16 18.88
CA ASP A 334 17.87 6.74 19.51
C ASP A 334 17.56 8.15 20.03
N PHE A 335 17.38 8.26 21.34
CA PHE A 335 17.15 9.52 22.05
C PHE A 335 18.42 10.37 22.17
N THR A 336 19.62 9.81 21.94
CA THR A 336 20.88 10.56 21.99
C THR A 336 21.00 11.56 20.84
N THR A 337 20.17 11.42 19.81
CA THR A 337 20.01 12.39 18.72
C THR A 337 19.46 13.75 19.18
N ILE A 338 18.92 13.84 20.40
CA ILE A 338 18.56 15.07 21.10
C ILE A 338 19.74 15.48 21.98
N SER A 339 20.37 16.62 21.66
CA SER A 339 21.58 17.09 22.33
C SER A 339 21.32 17.60 23.76
N GLN A 340 20.24 18.36 23.96
CA GLN A 340 19.92 18.97 25.25
C GLN A 340 19.39 17.91 26.22
N ALA A 341 20.08 17.72 27.36
CA ALA A 341 19.75 16.70 28.35
C ALA A 341 18.32 16.84 28.88
N TRP A 342 17.91 18.03 29.29
CA TRP A 342 16.55 18.29 29.79
C TRP A 342 15.46 17.89 28.78
N LEU A 343 15.64 18.19 27.49
CA LEU A 343 14.68 17.86 26.44
C LEU A 343 14.64 16.36 26.15
N ARG A 344 15.82 15.71 26.20
CA ARG A 344 15.95 14.26 26.07
C ARG A 344 15.26 13.54 27.22
N ASP A 345 15.42 14.02 28.44
CA ASP A 345 14.80 13.45 29.65
C ASP A 345 13.28 13.59 29.61
N VAL A 346 12.77 14.75 29.19
CA VAL A 346 11.34 14.94 28.92
C VAL A 346 10.82 13.95 27.86
N ALA A 347 11.56 13.76 26.75
CA ALA A 347 11.18 12.83 25.70
C ALA A 347 11.17 11.36 26.17
N LEU A 348 12.18 10.95 26.94
CA LEU A 348 12.28 9.62 27.53
C LEU A 348 11.12 9.36 28.49
N GLU A 349 10.87 10.29 29.42
CA GLU A 349 9.85 10.10 30.44
C GLU A 349 8.44 10.14 29.86
N TRP A 350 8.20 11.00 28.86
CA TRP A 350 6.96 10.98 28.09
C TRP A 350 6.74 9.61 27.44
N ALA A 351 7.77 9.04 26.82
CA ALA A 351 7.68 7.74 26.17
C ALA A 351 7.41 6.60 27.17
N ARG A 352 7.95 6.69 28.40
CA ARG A 352 7.70 5.72 29.48
C ARG A 352 6.29 5.79 30.04
N GLN A 353 5.73 7.00 30.19
CA GLN A 353 4.44 7.18 30.87
C GLN A 353 3.23 7.13 29.94
N THR A 354 3.40 7.34 28.64
CA THR A 354 2.27 7.48 27.70
C THR A 354 2.05 6.29 26.77
N ASP A 355 2.91 5.26 26.84
CA ASP A 355 2.88 4.07 25.98
C ASP A 355 2.59 4.40 24.50
N PRO A 356 3.37 5.29 23.87
CA PRO A 356 3.06 5.77 22.53
C PRO A 356 3.15 4.65 21.51
N THR A 357 2.35 4.75 20.45
CA THR A 357 2.57 3.90 19.27
C THR A 357 3.91 4.22 18.60
N SER A 358 4.48 3.27 17.86
CA SER A 358 5.75 3.43 17.14
C SER A 358 5.81 4.70 16.29
N ASP A 359 4.71 5.04 15.61
CA ASP A 359 4.64 6.20 14.73
C ASP A 359 4.61 7.49 15.58
N ALA A 360 3.80 7.52 16.63
CA ALA A 360 3.74 8.64 17.57
C ALA A 360 5.09 8.89 18.27
N LEU A 361 5.79 7.83 18.67
CA LEU A 361 7.13 7.91 19.27
C LEU A 361 8.12 8.51 18.28
N LYS A 362 8.19 7.96 17.05
CA LYS A 362 9.08 8.46 15.99
C LYS A 362 8.80 9.92 15.64
N GLU A 363 7.53 10.31 15.54
CA GLU A 363 7.13 11.70 15.25
C GLU A 363 7.53 12.64 16.40
N ALA A 364 7.35 12.25 17.66
CA ALA A 364 7.76 13.03 18.82
C ALA A 364 9.28 13.22 18.85
N ILE A 365 10.06 12.14 18.67
CA ILE A 365 11.52 12.23 18.61
C ILE A 365 11.98 13.07 17.42
N LYS A 366 11.37 12.91 16.23
CA LYS A 366 11.71 13.73 15.06
C LYS A 366 11.43 15.21 15.33
N ALA A 367 10.32 15.54 15.98
CA ALA A 367 10.00 16.91 16.38
C ALA A 367 11.01 17.46 17.38
N SER A 368 11.38 16.69 18.41
CA SER A 368 12.41 17.06 19.38
C SER A 368 13.78 17.23 18.75
N VAL A 369 14.16 16.42 17.76
CA VAL A 369 15.42 16.56 17.02
C VAL A 369 15.44 17.85 16.19
N ILE A 370 14.32 18.23 15.56
CA ILE A 370 14.22 19.51 14.85
C ILE A 370 14.41 20.68 15.82
N ALA A 371 13.73 20.65 16.97
CA ALA A 371 13.87 21.67 18.00
C ALA A 371 15.30 21.70 18.59
N SER A 372 15.87 20.54 18.89
CA SER A 372 17.22 20.38 19.41
C SER A 372 18.28 20.98 18.48
N ARG A 373 18.18 20.70 17.17
CA ARG A 373 19.06 21.29 16.16
C ARG A 373 18.89 22.80 16.01
N ALA A 374 17.69 23.33 16.27
CA ALA A 374 17.47 24.77 16.26
C ALA A 374 18.10 25.44 17.51
N LEU A 375 17.98 24.82 18.68
CA LEU A 375 18.62 25.27 19.92
C LEU A 375 20.15 25.21 19.84
N GLU A 376 20.73 24.17 19.23
CA GLU A 376 22.18 24.06 19.00
C GLU A 376 22.78 25.24 18.24
N ARG A 377 21.98 25.90 17.39
CA ARG A 377 22.43 27.09 16.63
C ARG A 377 22.38 28.38 17.46
N ARG A 378 21.83 28.34 18.67
CA ARG A 378 21.76 29.48 19.60
C ARG A 378 23.03 29.56 20.45
N THR A 379 23.32 30.75 20.94
CA THR A 379 24.41 30.94 21.91
C THR A 379 24.13 30.10 23.16
N GLY A 380 25.07 29.24 23.55
CA GLY A 380 24.89 28.29 24.67
C GLY A 380 24.13 27.01 24.31
N GLY A 381 23.69 26.84 23.06
CA GLY A 381 23.11 25.60 22.52
C GLY A 381 21.80 25.15 23.16
N GLY A 382 21.21 25.95 24.06
CA GLY A 382 20.04 25.57 24.86
C GLY A 382 20.30 24.43 25.86
N HIS A 383 21.57 24.15 26.21
CA HIS A 383 21.92 23.10 27.18
C HIS A 383 21.55 23.48 28.62
N ASP A 384 21.71 24.75 28.98
CA ASP A 384 21.24 25.30 30.25
C ASP A 384 19.77 25.71 30.12
N ALA A 385 18.89 24.91 30.72
CA ALA A 385 17.44 25.10 30.70
C ALA A 385 17.02 26.45 31.34
N THR A 386 17.78 26.95 32.31
CA THR A 386 17.44 28.17 33.08
C THR A 386 17.57 29.45 32.25
N GLN A 387 18.33 29.40 31.15
CA GLN A 387 18.61 30.56 30.30
C GLN A 387 17.66 30.67 29.10
N LEU A 388 16.73 29.73 28.93
CA LEU A 388 15.83 29.69 27.77
C LEU A 388 14.83 30.84 27.79
N ARG A 389 14.66 31.49 26.63
CA ARG A 389 13.81 32.68 26.43
C ARG A 389 12.81 32.48 25.30
N LEU A 390 11.92 33.45 25.12
CA LEU A 390 10.99 33.48 24.00
C LEU A 390 11.71 33.44 22.64
N ASP A 391 12.82 34.18 22.52
CA ASP A 391 13.67 34.20 21.31
C ASP A 391 14.20 32.81 20.92
N ASP A 392 14.45 31.93 21.89
CA ASP A 392 14.88 30.55 21.62
C ASP A 392 13.71 29.71 21.11
N MET A 393 12.49 29.96 21.61
CA MET A 393 11.28 29.36 21.04
C MET A 393 11.00 29.86 19.62
N ASP A 394 11.20 31.16 19.36
CA ASP A 394 11.11 31.72 18.00
C ASP A 394 12.10 31.04 17.06
N ALA A 395 13.33 30.78 17.51
CA ALA A 395 14.33 30.05 16.76
C ALA A 395 13.94 28.59 16.52
N VAL A 396 13.37 27.89 17.51
CA VAL A 396 12.80 26.55 17.33
C VAL A 396 11.72 26.54 16.26
N MET A 397 10.81 27.52 16.29
CA MET A 397 9.75 27.64 15.29
C MET A 397 10.28 27.99 13.90
N ALA A 398 11.33 28.80 13.79
CA ALA A 398 12.06 29.02 12.54
C ALA A 398 12.71 27.71 12.03
N GLY A 399 13.28 26.91 12.93
CA GLY A 399 13.81 25.58 12.63
C GLY A 399 12.76 24.63 12.06
N PHE A 400 11.54 24.62 12.60
CA PHE A 400 10.42 23.87 12.03
C PHE A 400 10.06 24.34 10.62
N ARG A 401 9.97 25.67 10.38
CA ARG A 401 9.63 26.22 9.06
C ARG A 401 10.67 25.89 7.98
N GLN A 402 11.92 25.69 8.37
CA GLN A 402 13.05 25.38 7.47
C GLN A 402 13.40 23.89 7.43
N ALA A 403 12.64 23.03 8.11
CA ALA A 403 12.99 21.62 8.20
C ALA A 403 12.83 20.90 6.85
N CYS A 404 13.87 20.17 6.47
CA CYS A 404 13.90 19.32 5.28
C CYS A 404 13.94 17.83 5.63
N ARG A 405 13.50 17.02 4.68
CA ARG A 405 13.67 15.57 4.63
C ARG A 405 15.14 15.22 4.37
N GLU A 406 15.47 13.93 4.47
CA GLU A 406 16.83 13.43 4.23
C GLU A 406 17.30 13.60 2.79
N ASP A 407 16.36 13.67 1.84
CA ASP A 407 16.60 13.97 0.42
C ASP A 407 16.80 15.48 0.13
N GLY A 408 16.80 16.32 1.17
CA GLY A 408 16.96 17.77 1.06
C GLY A 408 15.66 18.54 0.74
N GLN A 409 14.56 17.85 0.42
CA GLN A 409 13.29 18.50 0.09
C GLN A 409 12.58 19.03 1.35
N PRO A 410 11.92 20.20 1.30
CA PRO A 410 11.18 20.73 2.44
C PRO A 410 10.02 19.81 2.84
N TYR A 411 9.69 19.75 4.13
CA TYR A 411 8.46 19.08 4.56
C TYR A 411 7.22 19.86 4.10
N LYS A 412 6.13 19.13 3.83
CA LYS A 412 4.81 19.74 3.63
C LYS A 412 4.37 20.47 4.89
N ASN A 413 3.70 21.61 4.77
CA ASN A 413 3.22 22.36 5.94
C ASN A 413 2.29 21.55 6.85
N SER A 414 1.52 20.59 6.31
CA SER A 414 0.71 19.67 7.13
C SER A 414 1.55 18.75 8.02
N THR A 415 2.68 18.25 7.51
CA THR A 415 3.62 17.43 8.29
C THR A 415 4.30 18.27 9.37
N LEU A 416 4.73 19.49 9.04
CA LEU A 416 5.32 20.41 10.01
C LEU A 416 4.34 20.78 11.12
N ARG A 417 3.06 21.02 10.81
CA ARG A 417 2.01 21.23 11.82
C ARG A 417 1.87 20.05 12.78
N ASN A 418 1.94 18.82 12.27
CA ASN A 418 1.92 17.63 13.13
C ASN A 418 3.14 17.60 14.07
N TYR A 419 4.35 17.83 13.56
CA TYR A 419 5.55 17.85 14.39
C TYR A 419 5.53 18.97 15.44
N VAL A 420 5.11 20.18 15.06
CA VAL A 420 4.94 21.30 16.00
C VAL A 420 3.93 20.94 17.08
N ALA A 421 2.80 20.31 16.72
CA ALA A 421 1.81 19.85 17.70
C ALA A 421 2.40 18.80 18.65
N LYS A 422 3.18 17.83 18.14
CA LYS A 422 3.86 16.81 18.97
C LYS A 422 4.89 17.43 19.90
N PHE A 423 5.68 18.39 19.42
CA PHE A 423 6.65 19.11 20.23
C PHE A 423 5.97 19.85 21.39
N PHE A 424 4.90 20.60 21.12
CA PHE A 424 4.20 21.31 22.19
C PHE A 424 3.47 20.37 23.16
N GLN A 425 2.93 19.23 22.69
CA GLN A 425 2.40 18.18 23.58
C GLN A 425 3.49 17.65 24.51
N LEU A 426 4.72 17.51 24.01
CA LEU A 426 5.86 17.06 24.79
C LEU A 426 6.25 18.09 25.87
N LEU A 427 6.32 19.38 25.52
CA LEU A 427 6.61 20.44 26.49
C LEU A 427 5.50 20.57 27.54
N GLU A 428 4.24 20.43 27.15
CA GLU A 428 3.11 20.43 28.07
C GLU A 428 3.21 19.25 29.06
N PHE A 429 3.55 18.06 28.58
CA PHE A 429 3.84 16.91 29.44
C PHE A 429 5.00 17.21 30.40
N GLY A 430 6.12 17.72 29.89
CA GLY A 430 7.31 18.02 30.70
C GLY A 430 7.01 19.01 31.84
N ARG A 431 6.22 20.05 31.56
CA ARG A 431 5.76 21.00 32.59
C ARG A 431 4.82 20.34 33.62
N ARG A 432 3.88 19.50 33.19
CA ARG A 432 2.96 18.79 34.10
C ARG A 432 3.65 17.74 34.96
N ALA A 433 4.75 17.15 34.47
CA ALA A 433 5.53 16.14 35.16
C ALA A 433 6.64 16.72 36.06
N GLY A 434 6.79 18.05 36.13
CA GLY A 434 7.85 18.71 36.91
C GLY A 434 9.26 18.60 36.31
N LEU A 435 9.38 18.06 35.08
CA LEU A 435 10.67 17.88 34.39
C LEU A 435 11.21 19.17 33.77
N MET A 436 10.44 20.24 33.84
CA MET A 436 10.73 21.55 33.24
C MET A 436 10.60 22.70 34.26
N ASP A 437 10.72 22.41 35.55
CA ASP A 437 10.57 23.43 36.61
C ASP A 437 11.65 24.51 36.52
N GLU A 438 12.84 24.15 36.03
CA GLU A 438 13.95 25.08 35.78
C GLU A 438 13.79 25.85 34.45
N VAL A 439 12.87 25.45 33.57
CA VAL A 439 12.67 26.09 32.26
C VAL A 439 11.75 27.31 32.41
N PRO A 440 12.23 28.54 32.15
CA PRO A 440 11.42 29.74 32.31
C PRO A 440 10.09 29.69 31.54
N GLY A 441 9.05 30.33 32.11
CA GLY A 441 7.73 30.45 31.47
C GLY A 441 7.76 31.19 30.13
N GLY A 442 8.79 32.03 29.89
CA GLY A 442 9.02 32.71 28.62
C GLY A 442 9.33 31.76 27.46
N PHE A 443 9.88 30.57 27.71
CA PHE A 443 10.02 29.52 26.71
C PHE A 443 8.67 28.79 26.53
N SER A 444 7.72 29.48 25.91
CA SER A 444 6.35 29.00 25.72
C SER A 444 5.80 29.37 24.35
N ARG A 445 4.66 28.76 24.01
CA ARG A 445 4.01 28.95 22.72
C ARG A 445 3.40 30.36 22.63
N HIS A 446 3.78 31.11 21.61
CA HIS A 446 3.19 32.40 21.25
C HIS A 446 2.19 32.25 20.09
N GLN A 447 1.26 33.21 19.94
CA GLN A 447 0.25 33.19 18.87
C GLN A 447 0.86 33.23 17.45
N SER A 448 2.06 33.78 17.30
CA SER A 448 2.82 33.79 16.04
C SER A 448 3.48 32.44 15.69
N HIS A 449 3.49 31.48 16.61
CA HIS A 449 4.07 30.14 16.43
C HIS A 449 3.11 29.22 15.66
N VAL A 450 2.80 29.65 14.43
CA VAL A 450 1.92 28.95 13.50
C VAL A 450 2.72 28.61 12.24
N ILE A 451 2.49 27.41 11.74
CA ILE A 451 2.86 27.01 10.38
C ILE A 451 1.64 27.31 9.49
N PRO A 452 1.75 28.23 8.52
CA PRO A 452 0.61 28.70 7.74
C PRO A 452 -0.09 27.55 7.04
N HIS A 453 -1.41 27.67 6.87
CA HIS A 453 -2.11 26.84 5.90
C HIS A 453 -1.60 27.20 4.51
N GLU A 454 -1.09 26.21 3.78
CA GLU A 454 -1.01 26.37 2.32
C GLU A 454 -2.47 26.49 1.87
N GLU A 455 -2.87 27.69 1.46
CA GLU A 455 -4.01 27.84 0.57
C GLU A 455 -3.63 27.05 -0.68
N GLN A 456 -4.18 25.84 -0.78
CA GLN A 456 -4.08 25.12 -2.03
C GLN A 456 -4.82 25.98 -3.03
N ASN A 457 -4.10 26.44 -4.06
CA ASN A 457 -4.67 27.11 -5.22
C ASN A 457 -5.97 26.39 -5.60
N GLU A 458 -7.01 27.15 -5.90
CA GLU A 458 -8.44 26.77 -5.93
C GLU A 458 -8.83 25.73 -7.02
N ASP A 459 -7.90 24.86 -7.44
CA ASP A 459 -8.10 23.83 -8.44
C ASP A 459 -8.18 22.45 -7.78
N GLU A 460 -9.22 22.21 -6.97
CA GLU A 460 -9.61 20.82 -6.63
C GLU A 460 -9.92 19.98 -7.89
N ILE A 461 -10.14 20.66 -9.03
CA ILE A 461 -10.30 20.10 -10.37
C ILE A 461 -9.05 19.36 -10.84
N GLY A 462 -7.84 19.83 -10.48
CA GLY A 462 -6.59 19.15 -10.85
C GLY A 462 -6.38 17.78 -10.18
N LYS A 463 -7.26 17.40 -9.23
CA LYS A 463 -7.22 16.10 -8.55
C LYS A 463 -8.26 15.11 -9.09
N ALA A 464 -9.21 15.55 -9.91
CA ALA A 464 -10.17 14.67 -10.56
C ALA A 464 -9.54 14.04 -11.81
N ILE A 465 -9.72 12.73 -11.96
CA ILE A 465 -9.40 12.02 -13.20
C ILE A 465 -10.48 12.39 -14.25
N PRO A 466 -10.11 12.86 -15.44
CA PRO A 466 -11.07 13.15 -16.51
C PRO A 466 -11.86 11.91 -16.97
N GLU A 467 -13.12 12.10 -17.35
CA GLU A 467 -13.98 10.98 -17.81
C GLU A 467 -13.40 10.18 -18.98
N PRO A 468 -12.75 10.80 -20.00
CA PRO A 468 -12.10 10.03 -21.07
C PRO A 468 -10.96 9.13 -20.59
N VAL A 469 -10.27 9.52 -19.52
CA VAL A 469 -9.21 8.70 -18.90
C VAL A 469 -9.84 7.54 -18.13
N ILE A 470 -10.93 7.78 -17.40
CA ILE A 470 -11.69 6.72 -16.72
C ILE A 470 -12.23 5.70 -17.73
N ALA A 471 -12.76 6.14 -18.88
CA ALA A 471 -13.24 5.24 -19.94
C ALA A 471 -12.13 4.33 -20.50
N GLN A 472 -10.90 4.85 -20.65
CA GLN A 472 -9.74 4.04 -21.04
C GLN A 472 -9.38 3.00 -19.96
N LEU A 473 -9.43 3.38 -18.67
CA LEU A 473 -9.23 2.44 -17.57
C LEU A 473 -10.31 1.36 -17.54
N ASP A 474 -11.57 1.73 -17.76
CA ASP A 474 -12.71 0.80 -17.78
C ASP A 474 -12.58 -0.23 -18.91
N THR A 475 -12.05 0.17 -20.07
CA THR A 475 -11.78 -0.73 -21.20
C THR A 475 -10.75 -1.80 -20.84
N GLN A 476 -9.83 -1.51 -19.91
CA GLN A 476 -8.77 -2.41 -19.47
C GLN A 476 -9.07 -3.09 -18.13
N LEU A 477 -10.28 -2.93 -17.58
CA LEU A 477 -10.63 -3.33 -16.22
C LEU A 477 -10.42 -4.83 -15.95
N ASP A 478 -10.57 -5.69 -16.96
CA ASP A 478 -10.35 -7.13 -16.84
C ASP A 478 -8.90 -7.51 -16.46
N THR A 479 -7.94 -6.62 -16.73
CA THR A 479 -6.51 -6.84 -16.43
C THR A 479 -6.10 -6.41 -15.01
N LEU A 480 -6.97 -5.71 -14.27
CA LEU A 480 -6.70 -5.26 -12.91
C LEU A 480 -6.51 -6.46 -11.96
N GLY A 481 -5.38 -6.48 -11.24
CA GLY A 481 -5.04 -7.54 -10.29
C GLY A 481 -4.28 -8.72 -10.90
N THR A 482 -3.96 -8.68 -12.21
CA THR A 482 -3.15 -9.71 -12.87
C THR A 482 -1.79 -9.89 -12.17
N SER A 483 -1.44 -11.13 -11.84
CA SER A 483 -0.21 -11.50 -11.14
C SER A 483 0.01 -10.79 -9.80
N PHE A 484 -1.03 -10.21 -9.20
CA PHE A 484 -0.92 -9.51 -7.93
C PHE A 484 -1.05 -10.49 -6.75
N PRO A 485 -0.04 -10.63 -5.87
CA PRO A 485 -0.12 -11.59 -4.77
C PRO A 485 -1.02 -11.08 -3.64
N TYR A 486 -2.06 -11.84 -3.28
CA TYR A 486 -2.93 -11.52 -2.14
C TYR A 486 -3.31 -12.75 -1.31
N GLY A 487 -2.60 -12.98 -0.21
CA GLY A 487 -2.96 -14.01 0.76
C GLY A 487 -2.86 -15.42 0.18
N LYS A 488 -3.94 -16.20 0.31
CA LYS A 488 -4.08 -17.54 -0.28
C LYS A 488 -5.07 -17.56 -1.46
N LEU A 489 -5.50 -16.39 -1.94
CA LEU A 489 -6.48 -16.28 -3.01
C LEU A 489 -5.84 -16.67 -4.34
N LEU A 490 -6.64 -17.24 -5.24
CA LEU A 490 -6.27 -17.57 -6.61
C LEU A 490 -6.32 -16.32 -7.49
N ASP A 491 -5.61 -16.33 -8.62
CA ASP A 491 -5.49 -15.16 -9.49
C ASP A 491 -6.85 -14.62 -9.97
N ASP A 492 -7.78 -15.50 -10.39
CA ASP A 492 -9.13 -15.09 -10.82
C ASP A 492 -9.93 -14.44 -9.68
N GLU A 493 -9.80 -14.94 -8.45
CA GLU A 493 -10.46 -14.39 -7.26
C GLU A 493 -9.91 -13.00 -6.94
N ILE A 494 -8.60 -12.81 -7.07
CA ILE A 494 -7.91 -11.54 -6.85
C ILE A 494 -8.35 -10.50 -7.88
N ARG A 495 -8.41 -10.87 -9.17
CA ARG A 495 -8.89 -9.97 -10.22
C ARG A 495 -10.33 -9.55 -9.97
N HIS A 496 -11.24 -10.49 -9.69
CA HIS A 496 -12.64 -10.17 -9.42
C HIS A 496 -12.76 -9.24 -8.19
N MET A 497 -12.07 -9.54 -7.09
CA MET A 497 -12.06 -8.71 -5.89
C MET A 497 -11.64 -7.26 -6.18
N PHE A 498 -10.53 -7.04 -6.89
CA PHE A 498 -10.05 -5.69 -7.19
C PHE A 498 -10.92 -4.96 -8.21
N ARG A 499 -11.48 -5.65 -9.20
CA ARG A 499 -12.46 -5.08 -10.14
C ARG A 499 -13.69 -4.56 -9.41
N THR A 500 -14.28 -5.36 -8.53
CA THR A 500 -15.43 -4.92 -7.72
C THR A 500 -15.07 -3.74 -6.83
N ALA A 501 -13.89 -3.76 -6.19
CA ALA A 501 -13.43 -2.62 -5.39
C ALA A 501 -13.25 -1.35 -6.23
N TYR A 502 -12.69 -1.45 -7.44
CA TYR A 502 -12.53 -0.35 -8.38
C TYR A 502 -13.89 0.24 -8.82
N THR A 503 -14.82 -0.61 -9.25
CA THR A 503 -16.18 -0.19 -9.65
C THR A 503 -16.85 0.59 -8.52
N LEU A 504 -16.76 0.09 -7.28
CA LEU A 504 -17.35 0.79 -6.14
C LEU A 504 -16.66 2.13 -5.84
N LEU A 505 -15.34 2.26 -5.99
CA LEU A 505 -14.66 3.56 -5.83
C LEU A 505 -15.14 4.58 -6.85
N ARG A 506 -15.17 4.17 -8.13
CA ARG A 506 -15.54 5.00 -9.28
C ARG A 506 -16.99 5.46 -9.21
N ASP A 507 -17.90 4.55 -8.86
CA ASP A 507 -19.35 4.78 -8.97
C ASP A 507 -19.96 5.47 -7.74
N THR A 508 -19.26 5.49 -6.60
CA THR A 508 -19.87 5.93 -5.32
C THR A 508 -19.16 7.13 -4.70
N GLY A 509 -17.95 7.44 -5.17
CA GLY A 509 -17.10 8.47 -4.59
C GLY A 509 -16.75 8.24 -3.11
N ARG A 510 -16.92 7.03 -2.57
CA ARG A 510 -16.54 6.73 -1.17
C ARG A 510 -15.02 6.73 -1.03
N ARG A 511 -14.53 7.01 0.19
CA ARG A 511 -13.09 6.98 0.47
C ARG A 511 -12.56 5.55 0.37
N PRO A 512 -11.28 5.33 0.03
CA PRO A 512 -10.74 3.98 -0.13
C PRO A 512 -10.95 3.07 1.08
N ARG A 513 -10.75 3.57 2.30
CA ARG A 513 -11.00 2.80 3.53
C ARG A 513 -12.48 2.45 3.72
N GLU A 514 -13.40 3.30 3.26
CA GLU A 514 -14.84 3.09 3.37
C GLU A 514 -15.31 1.98 2.43
N ILE A 515 -14.77 1.92 1.20
CA ILE A 515 -15.00 0.81 0.26
C ILE A 515 -14.40 -0.50 0.80
N CYS A 516 -13.13 -0.47 1.19
CA CYS A 516 -12.47 -1.66 1.71
C CYS A 516 -13.17 -2.27 2.92
N ALA A 517 -13.81 -1.45 3.75
CA ALA A 517 -14.48 -1.87 4.98
C ALA A 517 -15.97 -2.19 4.82
N LEU A 518 -16.49 -2.25 3.59
CA LEU A 518 -17.87 -2.65 3.33
C LEU A 518 -18.15 -4.03 3.92
N ARG A 519 -19.33 -4.18 4.50
CA ARG A 519 -19.83 -5.46 5.02
C ARG A 519 -20.44 -6.27 3.87
N VAL A 520 -20.58 -7.58 4.04
CA VAL A 520 -21.26 -8.46 3.07
C VAL A 520 -22.74 -8.08 2.87
N ASN A 521 -23.38 -7.50 3.87
CA ASN A 521 -24.75 -6.99 3.82
C ASN A 521 -24.83 -5.50 3.45
N CYS A 522 -23.89 -5.01 2.63
CA CYS A 522 -23.84 -3.59 2.26
C CYS A 522 -24.89 -3.15 1.23
N LEU A 523 -25.73 -4.06 0.72
CA LEU A 523 -26.76 -3.75 -0.27
C LEU A 523 -28.14 -3.82 0.37
N GLU A 524 -28.86 -2.70 0.38
CA GLU A 524 -30.28 -2.61 0.78
C GLU A 524 -31.13 -2.30 -0.48
N HIS A 525 -32.34 -2.85 -0.53
CA HIS A 525 -33.32 -2.58 -1.59
C HIS A 525 -34.53 -1.89 -0.95
N ASP A 526 -34.63 -0.58 -1.17
CA ASP A 526 -35.67 0.29 -0.63
C ASP A 526 -35.77 1.49 -1.57
N ASP A 527 -36.84 1.57 -2.35
CA ASP A 527 -37.04 2.54 -3.44
C ASP A 527 -35.84 2.64 -4.42
N GLY A 528 -35.32 1.46 -4.83
CA GLY A 528 -34.10 1.32 -5.64
C GLY A 528 -32.97 0.58 -4.91
N HIS A 529 -31.73 0.69 -5.40
CA HIS A 529 -30.57 0.07 -4.77
C HIS A 529 -29.80 1.06 -3.92
N ASN A 530 -29.51 0.69 -2.66
CA ASN A 530 -28.77 1.53 -1.73
C ASN A 530 -27.51 0.82 -1.20
N LEU A 531 -26.38 1.51 -1.24
CA LEU A 531 -25.14 1.10 -0.58
C LEU A 531 -25.13 1.56 0.88
N VAL A 532 -25.00 0.61 1.80
CA VAL A 532 -24.81 0.84 3.23
C VAL A 532 -23.33 0.86 3.58
N TRP A 533 -22.83 1.96 4.13
CA TRP A 533 -21.41 2.16 4.42
C TRP A 533 -21.16 2.97 5.70
N ASN A 534 -19.92 2.99 6.17
CA ASN A 534 -19.51 3.69 7.39
C ASN A 534 -18.56 4.85 7.08
N ASN A 535 -18.91 6.07 7.47
CA ASN A 535 -17.98 7.20 7.45
C ASN A 535 -17.09 7.20 8.69
N PHE A 536 -15.94 6.55 8.57
CA PHE A 536 -14.97 6.50 9.66
C PHE A 536 -14.33 7.86 9.96
N LYS A 537 -14.13 8.73 8.95
CA LYS A 537 -13.52 10.06 9.15
C LYS A 537 -14.43 10.96 9.99
N GLY A 538 -15.73 10.92 9.70
CA GLY A 538 -16.75 11.71 10.39
C GLY A 538 -17.33 11.04 11.64
N LYS A 539 -16.92 9.79 11.94
CA LYS A 539 -17.49 8.90 12.97
C LYS A 539 -19.02 8.73 12.82
N ARG A 540 -19.53 8.65 11.59
CA ARG A 540 -20.95 8.44 11.29
C ARG A 540 -21.13 7.09 10.61
N LEU A 541 -21.83 6.17 11.25
CA LEU A 541 -21.96 4.79 10.80
C LEU A 541 -23.29 4.57 10.07
N ARG A 542 -23.36 3.49 9.29
CA ARG A 542 -24.56 2.99 8.59
C ARG A 542 -25.27 4.04 7.73
N ARG A 543 -24.50 4.78 6.93
CA ARG A 543 -25.00 5.74 5.95
C ARG A 543 -25.52 5.00 4.73
N ARG A 544 -26.53 5.56 4.06
CA ARG A 544 -27.09 5.07 2.80
C ARG A 544 -26.66 5.97 1.66
N LEU A 545 -26.40 5.38 0.51
CA LEU A 545 -26.12 6.07 -0.74
C LEU A 545 -26.88 5.35 -1.86
N PRO A 546 -27.79 6.03 -2.56
CA PRO A 546 -28.40 5.47 -3.76
C PRO A 546 -27.33 5.12 -4.80
N ILE A 547 -27.44 3.92 -5.39
CA ILE A 547 -26.52 3.41 -6.41
C ILE A 547 -27.29 2.87 -7.61
N THR A 548 -26.62 2.79 -8.76
CA THR A 548 -27.23 2.22 -9.97
C THR A 548 -27.41 0.70 -9.86
N SER A 549 -28.30 0.14 -10.68
CA SER A 549 -28.48 -1.31 -10.79
C SER A 549 -27.20 -2.03 -11.25
N GLN A 550 -26.38 -1.39 -12.10
CA GLN A 550 -25.10 -1.93 -12.56
C GLN A 550 -24.09 -2.01 -11.41
N THR A 551 -23.96 -0.97 -10.60
CA THR A 551 -23.08 -0.96 -9.43
C THR A 551 -23.53 -2.00 -8.39
N ALA A 552 -24.85 -2.15 -8.20
CA ALA A 552 -25.42 -3.19 -7.35
C ALA A 552 -25.17 -4.60 -7.89
N GLN A 553 -25.16 -4.78 -9.21
CA GLN A 553 -24.86 -6.06 -9.85
C GLN A 553 -23.40 -6.48 -9.60
N ALA A 554 -22.44 -5.56 -9.69
CA ALA A 554 -21.03 -5.86 -9.39
C ALA A 554 -20.80 -6.41 -7.97
N ILE A 555 -21.61 -5.98 -6.99
CA ILE A 555 -21.60 -6.55 -5.63
C ILE A 555 -22.22 -7.95 -5.64
N ARG A 556 -23.35 -8.12 -6.31
CA ARG A 556 -24.07 -9.40 -6.39
C ARG A 556 -23.25 -10.49 -7.08
N ASP A 557 -22.49 -10.16 -8.11
CA ASP A 557 -21.61 -11.10 -8.82
C ASP A 557 -20.42 -11.52 -7.97
N TRP A 558 -19.91 -10.60 -7.13
CA TRP A 558 -18.79 -10.88 -6.24
C TRP A 558 -19.18 -11.73 -5.02
N LEU A 559 -20.40 -11.58 -4.48
CA LEU A 559 -20.81 -12.23 -3.23
C LEU A 559 -20.68 -13.77 -3.23
N PRO A 560 -21.10 -14.52 -4.28
CA PRO A 560 -20.92 -15.96 -4.34
C PRO A 560 -19.44 -16.39 -4.30
N VAL A 561 -18.59 -15.71 -5.07
CA VAL A 561 -17.13 -15.98 -5.09
C VAL A 561 -16.54 -15.68 -3.72
N ARG A 562 -16.92 -14.53 -3.13
CA ARG A 562 -16.50 -14.11 -1.80
C ARG A 562 -16.83 -15.15 -0.73
N GLN A 563 -17.96 -15.84 -0.80
CA GLN A 563 -18.36 -16.86 0.19
C GLN A 563 -17.49 -18.13 0.14
N GLN A 564 -16.87 -18.42 -1.00
CA GLN A 564 -16.07 -19.62 -1.23
C GLN A 564 -14.57 -19.43 -0.98
N LEU A 565 -14.10 -18.19 -0.81
CA LEU A 565 -12.68 -17.88 -0.62
C LEU A 565 -12.08 -18.58 0.60
N LEU A 566 -10.83 -19.06 0.44
CA LEU A 566 -9.97 -19.45 1.56
C LEU A 566 -9.40 -18.20 2.27
N ALA A 567 -10.28 -17.47 2.96
CA ALA A 567 -9.97 -16.24 3.66
C ALA A 567 -9.89 -16.43 5.19
N PRO A 568 -9.19 -15.54 5.92
CA PRO A 568 -9.17 -15.54 7.38
C PRO A 568 -10.60 -15.48 7.98
N LYS A 569 -10.91 -16.33 8.96
CA LYS A 569 -12.29 -16.52 9.48
C LYS A 569 -12.91 -15.22 9.98
N ARG A 570 -12.13 -14.39 10.66
CA ARG A 570 -12.57 -13.09 11.22
C ARG A 570 -13.01 -12.05 10.19
N THR A 571 -12.75 -12.32 8.91
CA THR A 571 -13.09 -11.41 7.81
C THR A 571 -14.45 -11.73 7.20
N ALA A 572 -15.12 -12.81 7.66
CA ALA A 572 -16.36 -13.35 7.11
C ALA A 572 -17.42 -12.29 6.80
N ASP A 573 -17.62 -11.33 7.71
CA ASP A 573 -18.63 -10.28 7.57
C ASP A 573 -18.26 -9.15 6.59
N TYR A 574 -17.04 -9.14 6.03
CA TYR A 574 -16.54 -8.05 5.19
C TYR A 574 -16.51 -8.44 3.72
N LEU A 575 -16.99 -7.54 2.86
CA LEU A 575 -17.05 -7.74 1.41
C LEU A 575 -15.66 -8.01 0.82
N PHE A 576 -14.63 -7.33 1.34
CA PHE A 576 -13.24 -7.50 0.94
C PHE A 576 -12.41 -8.06 2.12
N PRO A 577 -11.96 -9.33 2.07
CA PRO A 577 -11.29 -9.96 3.20
C PRO A 577 -9.90 -9.37 3.46
N ALA A 578 -9.42 -9.48 4.69
CA ALA A 578 -8.03 -9.15 4.99
C ALA A 578 -7.07 -10.22 4.45
N ILE A 579 -5.86 -9.80 4.05
CA ILE A 579 -4.84 -10.69 3.48
C ILE A 579 -4.40 -11.85 4.38
N THR A 580 -4.40 -11.67 5.72
CA THR A 580 -3.92 -12.66 6.69
C THR A 580 -4.69 -12.58 8.02
N GLU A 581 -4.65 -13.66 8.81
CA GLU A 581 -5.20 -13.70 10.18
C GLU A 581 -4.58 -12.62 11.10
N GLY A 582 -3.31 -12.25 10.86
CA GLY A 582 -2.58 -11.25 11.64
C GLY A 582 -2.74 -9.80 11.19
N ALA A 583 -3.50 -9.49 10.13
CA ALA A 583 -3.69 -8.11 9.67
C ALA A 583 -4.42 -7.25 10.74
N LYS A 584 -4.13 -5.95 10.83
CA LYS A 584 -4.77 -5.06 11.82
C LYS A 584 -6.28 -5.02 11.64
N GLU A 585 -6.72 -4.61 10.46
CA GLU A 585 -8.13 -4.52 10.11
C GLU A 585 -8.69 -5.89 9.72
N PRO A 586 -9.97 -6.17 10.00
CA PRO A 586 -10.65 -7.40 9.58
C PRO A 586 -11.12 -7.37 8.11
N PHE A 587 -10.59 -6.45 7.31
CA PHE A 587 -10.89 -6.27 5.90
C PHE A 587 -9.63 -5.85 5.12
N MET A 588 -9.72 -5.79 3.78
CA MET A 588 -8.61 -5.40 2.92
C MET A 588 -8.07 -4.01 3.30
N ALA A 589 -6.79 -3.89 3.68
CA ALA A 589 -6.21 -2.56 3.91
C ALA A 589 -6.16 -1.75 2.61
N SER A 590 -6.53 -0.46 2.65
CA SER A 590 -6.59 0.41 1.46
C SER A 590 -5.23 0.57 0.77
N GLY A 591 -4.11 0.31 1.47
CA GLY A 591 -2.78 0.29 0.86
C GLY A 591 -2.60 -0.81 -0.20
N TYR A 592 -3.27 -1.96 -0.06
CA TYR A 592 -3.25 -3.01 -1.08
C TYR A 592 -3.99 -2.58 -2.33
N LEU A 593 -5.15 -1.93 -2.17
CA LEU A 593 -5.91 -1.34 -3.26
C LEU A 593 -5.09 -0.25 -3.98
N SER A 594 -4.42 0.64 -3.24
CA SER A 594 -3.51 1.63 -3.83
C SER A 594 -2.38 0.99 -4.62
N LYS A 595 -1.78 -0.08 -4.08
CA LYS A 595 -0.69 -0.80 -4.75
C LYS A 595 -1.17 -1.51 -6.01
N ALA A 596 -2.26 -2.27 -5.93
CA ALA A 596 -2.82 -2.99 -7.08
C ALA A 596 -3.23 -2.02 -8.21
N LEU A 597 -3.85 -0.88 -7.87
CA LEU A 597 -4.17 0.16 -8.85
C LEU A 597 -2.91 0.74 -9.51
N ARG A 598 -1.86 0.99 -8.73
CA ARG A 598 -0.60 1.53 -9.26
C ARG A 598 0.12 0.53 -10.16
N ASP A 599 0.31 -0.69 -9.68
CA ASP A 599 0.93 -1.78 -10.45
C ASP A 599 0.17 -2.00 -11.78
N TRP A 600 -1.16 -1.91 -11.76
CA TRP A 600 -2.01 -2.01 -12.95
C TRP A 600 -1.84 -0.82 -13.91
N VAL A 601 -1.98 0.41 -13.43
CA VAL A 601 -1.85 1.63 -14.25
C VAL A 601 -0.46 1.76 -14.86
N ASP A 602 0.59 1.39 -14.13
CA ASP A 602 1.96 1.39 -14.62
C ASP A 602 2.19 0.32 -15.71
N ALA A 603 1.44 -0.78 -15.68
CA ALA A 603 1.50 -1.85 -16.68
C ALA A 603 0.72 -1.56 -17.98
N LEU A 604 -0.19 -0.56 -17.99
CA LEU A 604 -0.95 -0.22 -19.19
C LEU A 604 -0.05 0.38 -20.29
N PRO A 605 -0.24 0.01 -21.59
CA PRO A 605 0.60 0.50 -22.67
C PRO A 605 0.55 2.03 -22.84
N SER A 606 -0.65 2.59 -22.93
CA SER A 606 -0.89 4.03 -23.05
C SER A 606 -2.13 4.45 -22.25
N ILE A 607 -2.12 5.70 -21.80
CA ILE A 607 -3.26 6.39 -21.21
C ILE A 607 -3.16 7.83 -21.65
N ASP A 608 -4.13 8.29 -22.43
CA ASP A 608 -4.04 9.58 -23.09
C ASP A 608 -5.02 10.59 -22.48
N SER A 609 -4.59 11.84 -22.41
CA SER A 609 -5.41 12.98 -21.99
C SER A 609 -6.28 13.48 -23.14
N ASN A 610 -7.27 14.32 -22.83
CA ASN A 610 -8.09 14.98 -23.85
C ASN A 610 -7.46 16.27 -24.42
N VAL A 611 -6.20 16.55 -24.08
CA VAL A 611 -5.49 17.74 -24.55
C VAL A 611 -4.79 17.40 -25.87
N PRO A 612 -5.14 18.07 -26.98
CA PRO A 612 -4.46 17.86 -28.25
C PRO A 612 -3.02 18.39 -28.19
N GLY A 613 -2.08 17.58 -28.65
CA GLY A 613 -0.69 17.94 -28.88
C GLY A 613 -0.53 18.83 -30.12
N ARG A 614 0.70 19.28 -30.37
CA ARG A 614 1.03 20.16 -31.50
C ARG A 614 0.73 19.55 -32.87
N ASP A 615 0.65 18.22 -32.94
CA ASP A 615 0.35 17.43 -34.12
C ASP A 615 -1.11 16.95 -34.18
N GLY A 616 -1.95 17.36 -33.23
CA GLY A 616 -3.35 16.93 -33.11
C GLY A 616 -3.54 15.58 -32.43
N SER A 617 -2.46 14.87 -32.05
CA SER A 617 -2.55 13.62 -31.29
C SER A 617 -2.83 13.90 -29.80
N PRO A 618 -3.57 13.04 -29.07
CA PRO A 618 -3.82 13.25 -27.65
C PRO A 618 -2.51 13.14 -26.83
N LEU A 619 -2.25 14.10 -25.94
CA LEU A 619 -1.04 14.06 -25.09
C LEU A 619 -1.15 12.96 -24.01
N PRO A 620 -0.04 12.28 -23.65
CA PRO A 620 -0.05 11.30 -22.57
C PRO A 620 -0.52 11.89 -21.23
N PHE A 621 -1.34 11.13 -20.49
CA PHE A 621 -1.81 11.53 -19.17
C PHE A 621 -0.79 11.17 -18.07
N ASP A 622 -0.59 12.06 -17.10
CA ASP A 622 0.27 11.77 -15.95
C ASP A 622 -0.38 10.71 -15.04
N ARG A 623 0.16 9.49 -15.12
CA ARG A 623 -0.28 8.32 -14.35
C ARG A 623 -0.20 8.53 -12.83
N SER A 624 0.65 9.44 -12.35
CA SER A 624 0.79 9.73 -10.93
C SER A 624 -0.49 10.33 -10.32
N LEU A 625 -1.35 10.91 -11.16
CA LEU A 625 -2.65 11.48 -10.79
C LEU A 625 -3.75 10.41 -10.66
N ILE A 626 -3.48 9.16 -11.05
CA ILE A 626 -4.42 8.04 -10.90
C ILE A 626 -4.14 7.32 -9.58
N TYR A 627 -4.93 7.62 -8.56
CA TYR A 627 -4.86 6.99 -7.24
C TYR A 627 -6.25 6.84 -6.62
N PRO A 628 -6.46 5.94 -5.62
CA PRO A 628 -7.82 5.58 -5.20
C PRO A 628 -8.70 6.73 -4.70
N TYR A 629 -8.10 7.78 -4.11
CA TYR A 629 -8.85 8.94 -3.64
C TYR A 629 -9.19 9.93 -4.78
N ALA A 630 -8.51 9.86 -5.92
CA ALA A 630 -8.82 10.69 -7.09
C ALA A 630 -10.22 10.35 -7.67
N PHE A 631 -10.65 9.09 -7.63
CA PHE A 631 -12.01 8.68 -8.03
C PHE A 631 -13.11 9.36 -7.22
N ARG A 632 -12.84 9.72 -5.96
CA ARG A 632 -13.77 10.53 -5.16
C ARG A 632 -13.87 11.95 -5.69
N HIS A 633 -12.76 12.55 -6.14
CA HIS A 633 -12.79 13.85 -6.80
C HIS A 633 -13.50 13.76 -8.15
N SER A 634 -13.23 12.74 -8.96
CA SER A 634 -13.94 12.51 -10.23
C SER A 634 -15.44 12.34 -10.06
N TYR A 635 -15.87 11.54 -9.08
CA TYR A 635 -17.29 11.37 -8.77
C TYR A 635 -17.96 12.72 -8.47
N ALA A 636 -17.35 13.53 -7.60
CA ALA A 636 -17.89 14.83 -7.23
C ALA A 636 -17.91 15.81 -8.39
N GLN A 637 -16.82 15.86 -9.16
CA GLN A 637 -16.71 16.74 -10.33
C GLN A 637 -17.74 16.38 -11.39
N ARG A 638 -17.92 15.09 -11.71
CA ARG A 638 -18.93 14.61 -12.65
C ARG A 638 -20.34 15.06 -12.25
N HIS A 639 -20.68 15.00 -10.97
CA HIS A 639 -21.99 15.46 -10.48
C HIS A 639 -22.13 16.98 -10.53
N ALA A 640 -21.07 17.72 -10.19
CA ALA A 640 -21.06 19.18 -10.32
C ALA A 640 -21.21 19.62 -11.78
N ASP A 641 -20.51 18.96 -12.70
CA ASP A 641 -20.57 19.22 -14.14
C ASP A 641 -21.93 18.83 -14.75
N ALA A 642 -22.59 17.82 -14.18
CA ALA A 642 -23.97 17.45 -14.50
C ALA A 642 -25.02 18.41 -13.91
N GLY A 643 -24.61 19.42 -13.13
CA GLY A 643 -25.51 20.44 -12.58
C GLY A 643 -26.26 20.02 -11.32
N VAL A 644 -25.80 18.98 -10.61
CA VAL A 644 -26.37 18.60 -9.31
C VAL A 644 -26.25 19.78 -8.35
N ALA A 645 -27.28 20.03 -7.52
CA ALA A 645 -27.23 21.13 -6.57
C ALA A 645 -26.15 20.90 -5.48
N VAL A 646 -25.51 21.98 -5.01
CA VAL A 646 -24.35 21.89 -4.10
C VAL A 646 -24.69 21.26 -2.75
N ASP A 647 -25.88 21.49 -2.24
CA ASP A 647 -26.44 20.88 -1.03
C ASP A 647 -26.66 19.37 -1.22
N VAL A 648 -27.24 18.96 -2.35
CA VAL A 648 -27.41 17.55 -2.73
C VAL A 648 -26.05 16.87 -2.87
N LEU A 649 -25.08 17.48 -3.57
CA LEU A 649 -23.75 16.91 -3.70
C LEU A 649 -23.01 16.83 -2.35
N LYS A 650 -23.21 17.81 -1.46
CA LYS A 650 -22.68 17.77 -0.09
C LYS A 650 -23.20 16.54 0.67
N GLU A 651 -24.48 16.20 0.50
CA GLU A 651 -25.09 15.03 1.10
C GLU A 651 -24.58 13.73 0.48
N LEU A 652 -24.54 13.64 -0.85
CA LEU A 652 -23.95 12.50 -1.57
C LEU A 652 -22.51 12.25 -1.09
N MET A 653 -21.69 13.31 -0.99
CA MET A 653 -20.31 13.22 -0.52
C MET A 653 -20.17 13.05 1.01
N ASP A 654 -21.25 13.20 1.76
CA ASP A 654 -21.27 13.19 3.23
C ASP A 654 -20.27 14.20 3.84
N HIS A 655 -20.21 15.42 3.30
CA HIS A 655 -19.40 16.52 3.82
C HIS A 655 -20.09 17.24 4.98
N ARG A 656 -19.33 17.65 6.01
CA ARG A 656 -19.86 18.44 7.15
C ARG A 656 -20.06 19.91 6.76
N GLN A 657 -19.07 20.51 6.12
CA GLN A 657 -19.07 21.91 5.74
C GLN A 657 -19.33 22.05 4.24
N ILE A 658 -20.16 23.01 3.85
CA ILE A 658 -20.49 23.27 2.45
C ILE A 658 -19.27 23.75 1.66
N ASN A 659 -18.35 24.47 2.29
CA ASN A 659 -17.12 24.96 1.65
C ASN A 659 -16.27 23.82 1.05
N THR A 660 -16.28 22.63 1.66
CA THR A 660 -15.57 21.46 1.10
C THR A 660 -16.20 20.96 -0.20
N THR A 661 -17.49 21.20 -0.44
CA THR A 661 -18.17 20.84 -1.69
C THR A 661 -18.11 21.97 -2.71
N MET A 662 -18.06 23.22 -2.26
CA MET A 662 -17.95 24.40 -3.15
C MET A 662 -16.74 24.34 -4.08
N GLY A 663 -15.64 23.70 -3.65
CA GLY A 663 -14.43 23.53 -4.46
C GLY A 663 -14.67 22.90 -5.84
N TYR A 664 -15.66 22.00 -5.97
CA TYR A 664 -16.02 21.37 -7.25
C TYR A 664 -16.81 22.29 -8.21
N TYR A 665 -17.35 23.41 -7.71
CA TYR A 665 -18.13 24.37 -8.49
C TYR A 665 -17.33 25.63 -8.85
N THR A 666 -16.13 25.83 -8.31
CA THR A 666 -15.38 27.09 -8.42
C THR A 666 -15.15 27.50 -9.88
N VAL A 667 -14.75 26.58 -10.77
CA VAL A 667 -14.54 26.90 -12.20
C VAL A 667 -15.86 27.12 -12.95
N SER A 668 -16.92 26.36 -12.64
CA SER A 668 -18.25 26.60 -13.22
C SER A 668 -18.80 27.96 -12.81
N LEU A 669 -18.57 28.39 -11.57
CA LEU A 669 -18.92 29.73 -11.08
C LEU A 669 -18.04 30.82 -11.70
N LYS A 670 -16.74 30.56 -11.92
CA LYS A 670 -15.84 31.48 -12.63
C LYS A 670 -16.29 31.67 -14.08
N ARG A 671 -16.53 30.58 -14.82
CA ARG A 671 -17.04 30.63 -16.20
C ARG A 671 -18.41 31.31 -16.29
N LYS A 672 -19.31 31.05 -15.33
CA LYS A 672 -20.60 31.75 -15.24
C LYS A 672 -20.40 33.25 -15.00
N ARG A 673 -19.51 33.64 -14.09
CA ARG A 673 -19.21 35.07 -13.81
C ARG A 673 -18.58 35.76 -15.02
N GLU A 674 -17.69 35.10 -15.74
CA GLU A 674 -17.10 35.59 -16.99
C GLU A 674 -18.20 35.79 -18.05
N ALA A 675 -19.04 34.77 -18.28
CA ALA A 675 -20.17 34.88 -19.22
C ALA A 675 -21.16 36.00 -18.84
N VAL A 676 -21.48 36.16 -17.55
CA VAL A 676 -22.31 37.29 -17.05
C VAL A 676 -21.62 38.63 -17.28
N ASN A 677 -20.29 38.71 -17.11
CA ASN A 677 -19.54 39.95 -17.32
C ASN A 677 -19.50 40.39 -18.79
N THR A 678 -19.50 39.44 -19.71
CA THR A 678 -19.65 39.69 -21.15
C THR A 678 -21.10 40.09 -21.46
N MET A 679 -22.07 39.30 -21.03
CA MET A 679 -23.49 39.48 -21.38
C MET A 679 -24.15 40.72 -20.79
N ARG A 680 -23.77 41.13 -19.57
CA ARG A 680 -24.36 42.31 -18.90
C ARG A 680 -24.20 43.61 -19.70
N ARG A 681 -23.24 43.66 -20.63
CA ARG A 681 -22.96 44.82 -21.48
C ARG A 681 -23.88 44.89 -22.71
N LEU A 682 -24.52 43.78 -23.06
CA LEU A 682 -25.32 43.60 -24.28
C LEU A 682 -26.82 43.52 -24.01
N VAL A 683 -27.23 43.81 -22.76
CA VAL A 683 -28.65 43.86 -22.38
C VAL A 683 -29.33 45.03 -23.08
N VAL A 684 -30.52 44.79 -23.64
CA VAL A 684 -31.38 45.81 -24.25
C VAL A 684 -32.70 45.96 -23.49
N ASP A 685 -33.44 47.03 -23.75
CA ASP A 685 -34.83 47.19 -23.29
C ASP A 685 -35.84 46.63 -24.32
N ARG A 686 -37.14 46.75 -24.01
CA ARG A 686 -38.22 46.29 -24.89
C ARG A 686 -38.28 46.94 -26.28
N ASN A 687 -37.66 48.11 -26.44
CA ASN A 687 -37.62 48.85 -27.71
C ASN A 687 -36.31 48.57 -28.48
N GLY A 688 -35.42 47.73 -27.94
CA GLY A 688 -34.09 47.47 -28.49
C GLY A 688 -33.01 48.45 -28.05
N ASN A 689 -33.31 49.44 -27.18
CA ASN A 689 -32.30 50.39 -26.74
C ASN A 689 -31.29 49.72 -25.78
N PRO A 690 -29.99 50.06 -25.84
CA PRO A 690 -29.00 49.55 -24.89
C PRO A 690 -29.37 49.85 -23.42
N ALA A 691 -29.38 48.82 -22.58
CA ALA A 691 -29.67 48.89 -21.15
C ALA A 691 -28.65 48.09 -20.32
N PRO A 692 -27.34 48.38 -20.43
CA PRO A 692 -26.28 47.59 -19.79
C PRO A 692 -26.36 47.62 -18.25
N VAL A 693 -25.98 46.52 -17.62
CA VAL A 693 -25.99 46.37 -16.16
C VAL A 693 -24.59 46.61 -15.59
N THR A 694 -24.52 47.42 -14.53
CA THR A 694 -23.27 47.99 -13.99
C THR A 694 -22.30 46.96 -13.40
N SER A 695 -22.78 45.82 -12.89
CA SER A 695 -21.95 44.75 -12.36
C SER A 695 -22.61 43.37 -12.52
N ALA A 696 -21.81 42.31 -12.50
CA ALA A 696 -22.33 40.94 -12.48
C ALA A 696 -23.25 40.69 -11.28
N THR A 697 -22.92 41.26 -10.12
CA THR A 697 -23.77 41.20 -8.92
C THR A 697 -25.12 41.88 -9.13
N ALA A 698 -25.15 43.04 -9.79
CA ALA A 698 -26.41 43.72 -10.11
C ALA A 698 -27.24 42.94 -11.13
N TYR A 699 -26.59 42.30 -12.11
CA TYR A 699 -27.25 41.43 -13.09
C TYR A 699 -27.93 40.24 -12.40
N GLU A 700 -27.24 39.56 -11.48
CA GLU A 700 -27.82 38.40 -10.76
C GLU A 700 -28.84 38.80 -9.67
N ALA A 701 -28.64 39.93 -8.99
CA ALA A 701 -29.48 40.32 -7.85
C ALA A 701 -30.75 41.09 -8.25
N ARG A 702 -30.71 41.82 -9.37
CA ARG A 702 -31.80 42.72 -9.80
C ARG A 702 -32.56 42.21 -11.03
N SER A 703 -32.19 41.04 -11.53
CA SER A 703 -32.89 40.44 -12.66
C SER A 703 -33.20 38.98 -12.40
N VAL A 704 -34.32 38.52 -12.92
CA VAL A 704 -34.71 37.12 -12.91
C VAL A 704 -34.97 36.67 -14.34
N ALA A 705 -34.52 35.46 -14.68
CA ALA A 705 -34.82 34.87 -15.97
C ALA A 705 -36.34 34.65 -16.11
N VAL A 706 -36.90 35.12 -17.22
CA VAL A 706 -38.28 34.91 -17.66
C VAL A 706 -38.25 34.29 -19.06
N PRO A 707 -39.37 33.77 -19.60
CA PRO A 707 -39.34 32.91 -20.80
C PRO A 707 -38.53 33.42 -21.99
N PHE A 708 -38.52 34.72 -22.25
CA PHE A 708 -37.91 35.30 -23.46
C PHE A 708 -36.78 36.30 -23.15
N GLY A 709 -36.38 36.45 -21.89
CA GLY A 709 -35.35 37.42 -21.49
C GLY A 709 -35.20 37.52 -19.98
N ASN A 710 -34.69 38.64 -19.47
CA ASN A 710 -34.70 38.91 -18.03
C ASN A 710 -35.81 39.89 -17.65
N CYS A 711 -36.28 39.81 -16.40
CA CYS A 711 -37.22 40.75 -15.80
C CYS A 711 -36.55 41.44 -14.61
N ILE A 712 -36.67 42.77 -14.54
CA ILE A 712 -36.14 43.58 -13.43
C ILE A 712 -37.22 44.13 -12.49
N GLU A 713 -38.47 43.67 -12.63
CA GLU A 713 -39.55 44.12 -11.75
C GLU A 713 -39.32 43.56 -10.33
N PRO A 714 -39.18 44.40 -9.29
CA PRO A 714 -38.73 43.96 -7.97
C PRO A 714 -39.56 42.84 -7.33
N SER A 715 -40.89 42.86 -7.50
CA SER A 715 -41.79 41.88 -6.90
C SER A 715 -41.66 40.50 -7.57
N ASN A 716 -41.53 40.48 -8.90
CA ASN A 716 -41.34 39.29 -9.69
C ASN A 716 -39.92 38.71 -9.55
N VAL A 717 -38.91 39.57 -9.40
CA VAL A 717 -37.55 39.16 -9.03
C VAL A 717 -37.55 38.46 -7.67
N LYS A 718 -38.21 39.05 -6.66
CA LYS A 718 -38.36 38.46 -5.33
C LYS A 718 -39.11 37.12 -5.37
N ALA A 719 -40.09 36.98 -6.27
CA ALA A 719 -40.84 35.74 -6.48
C ALA A 719 -40.16 34.75 -7.43
N GLY A 720 -38.90 34.97 -7.83
CA GLY A 720 -38.16 34.02 -8.67
C GLY A 720 -38.72 33.89 -10.10
N GLY A 721 -39.41 34.91 -10.62
CA GLY A 721 -39.96 34.96 -11.96
C GLY A 721 -41.39 34.43 -12.10
N GLN A 722 -42.01 34.00 -11.00
CA GLN A 722 -43.31 33.31 -10.99
C GLN A 722 -44.52 34.22 -10.71
N ALA A 723 -44.32 35.49 -10.35
CA ALA A 723 -45.40 36.39 -9.91
C ALA A 723 -45.79 37.47 -10.92
N CYS A 724 -45.39 37.34 -12.20
CA CYS A 724 -45.76 38.32 -13.22
C CYS A 724 -47.29 38.39 -13.43
N PRO A 725 -47.93 39.57 -13.32
CA PRO A 725 -49.39 39.72 -13.51
C PRO A 725 -49.80 39.71 -14.99
N ILE A 726 -48.88 39.99 -15.91
CA ILE A 726 -49.08 40.03 -17.36
C ILE A 726 -48.18 39.00 -18.06
N ARG A 727 -48.36 37.72 -17.70
CA ARG A 727 -47.54 36.62 -18.24
C ARG A 727 -47.58 36.61 -19.77
N PHE A 728 -46.45 36.25 -20.39
CA PHE A 728 -46.26 36.16 -21.84
C PHE A 728 -46.30 37.50 -22.62
N GLN A 729 -46.52 38.64 -21.96
CA GLN A 729 -46.51 39.97 -22.58
C GLN A 729 -45.16 40.69 -22.39
N CYS A 730 -44.04 39.95 -22.42
CA CYS A 730 -42.73 40.48 -22.04
C CYS A 730 -42.26 41.61 -22.95
N SER A 731 -42.42 41.48 -24.27
CA SER A 731 -42.06 42.51 -25.25
C SER A 731 -42.85 43.81 -25.08
N GLY A 732 -44.05 43.76 -24.48
CA GLY A 732 -44.83 44.93 -24.10
C GLY A 732 -44.42 45.57 -22.76
N CYS A 733 -43.58 44.93 -21.94
CA CYS A 733 -43.32 45.32 -20.55
C CYS A 733 -42.07 46.22 -20.39
N GLY A 734 -42.18 47.33 -19.66
CA GLY A 734 -41.05 48.24 -19.40
C GLY A 734 -39.91 47.64 -18.56
N PHE A 735 -40.16 46.53 -17.86
CA PHE A 735 -39.18 45.81 -17.04
C PHE A 735 -38.46 44.67 -17.78
N TYR A 736 -38.75 44.48 -19.07
CA TYR A 736 -38.12 43.45 -19.89
C TYR A 736 -36.69 43.85 -20.28
N ARG A 737 -35.75 42.93 -20.07
CA ARG A 737 -34.30 43.13 -20.28
C ARG A 737 -33.67 41.89 -20.91
N PRO A 738 -33.94 41.60 -22.19
CA PRO A 738 -33.30 40.49 -22.89
C PRO A 738 -31.83 40.81 -23.19
N ASP A 739 -31.07 39.76 -23.45
CA ASP A 739 -29.68 39.78 -23.88
C ASP A 739 -29.47 38.69 -24.96
N PRO A 740 -28.35 38.70 -25.71
CA PRO A 740 -28.13 37.78 -26.83
C PRO A 740 -28.29 36.29 -26.50
N SER A 741 -28.14 35.88 -25.23
CA SER A 741 -28.33 34.48 -24.84
C SER A 741 -29.76 33.97 -25.05
N TYR A 742 -30.76 34.86 -25.16
CA TYR A 742 -32.18 34.55 -25.38
C TYR A 742 -32.62 34.58 -26.84
N LEU A 743 -31.75 34.93 -27.80
CA LEU A 743 -32.09 35.00 -29.23
C LEU A 743 -32.83 33.75 -29.74
N PRO A 744 -32.37 32.50 -29.47
CA PRO A 744 -33.08 31.31 -29.92
C PRO A 744 -34.50 31.19 -29.36
N ALA A 745 -34.70 31.55 -28.08
CA ALA A 745 -36.02 31.48 -27.44
C ALA A 745 -36.99 32.53 -27.98
N ILE A 746 -36.48 33.73 -28.31
CA ILE A 746 -37.27 34.79 -28.94
C ILE A 746 -37.67 34.39 -30.37
N GLU A 747 -36.78 33.76 -31.13
CA GLU A 747 -37.06 33.25 -32.47
C GLU A 747 -38.13 32.16 -32.46
N GLU A 748 -37.97 31.16 -31.59
CA GLU A 748 -38.94 30.08 -31.41
C GLU A 748 -40.32 30.63 -31.04
N HIS A 749 -40.38 31.56 -30.09
CA HIS A 749 -41.64 32.18 -29.67
C HIS A 749 -42.29 33.01 -30.79
N THR A 750 -41.50 33.74 -31.57
CA THR A 750 -42.00 34.52 -32.71
C THR A 750 -42.61 33.59 -33.77
N ASN A 751 -42.00 32.43 -34.02
CA ASN A 751 -42.55 31.42 -34.92
C ASN A 751 -43.85 30.81 -34.38
N ALA A 752 -43.92 30.54 -33.08
CA ALA A 752 -45.15 30.08 -32.43
C ALA A 752 -46.28 31.11 -32.56
N LEU A 753 -46.01 32.39 -32.30
CA LEU A 753 -46.99 33.47 -32.44
C LEU A 753 -47.49 33.62 -33.89
N ARG A 754 -46.62 33.39 -34.89
CA ARG A 754 -47.02 33.39 -36.31
C ARG A 754 -47.98 32.24 -36.62
N ALA A 755 -47.71 31.04 -36.12
CA ALA A 755 -48.59 29.89 -36.26
C ALA A 755 -49.94 30.11 -35.54
N ASP A 756 -49.91 30.68 -34.33
CA ASP A 756 -51.11 31.05 -33.58
C ASP A 756 -51.94 32.11 -34.33
N ARG A 757 -51.28 33.10 -34.95
CA ARG A 757 -51.96 34.13 -35.75
C ARG A 757 -52.61 33.55 -37.01
N GLU A 758 -51.94 32.63 -37.71
CA GLU A 758 -52.52 31.92 -38.86
C GLU A 758 -53.72 31.08 -38.45
N THR A 759 -53.62 30.36 -37.33
CA THR A 759 -54.72 29.59 -36.76
C THR A 759 -55.90 30.50 -36.38
N ALA A 760 -55.64 31.62 -35.73
CA ALA A 760 -56.67 32.58 -35.34
C ALA A 760 -57.38 33.20 -36.56
N LEU A 761 -56.65 33.46 -37.65
CA LEU A 761 -57.24 33.90 -38.93
C LEU A 761 -58.14 32.82 -39.54
N ALA A 762 -57.70 31.56 -39.52
CA ALA A 762 -58.49 30.43 -40.03
C ALA A 762 -59.75 30.15 -39.20
N MET A 763 -59.74 30.52 -37.92
CA MET A 763 -60.86 30.35 -36.98
C MET A 763 -61.85 31.54 -36.98
N ASP A 764 -61.65 32.55 -37.84
CA ASP A 764 -62.44 33.80 -37.82
C ASP A 764 -62.44 34.47 -36.43
N ALA A 765 -61.27 34.47 -35.77
CA ALA A 765 -61.14 35.11 -34.46
C ALA A 765 -61.30 36.63 -34.56
N ALA A 766 -61.86 37.24 -33.52
CA ALA A 766 -62.11 38.68 -33.47
C ALA A 766 -60.84 39.53 -33.73
N ASP A 767 -61.01 40.69 -34.37
CA ASP A 767 -59.92 41.59 -34.79
C ASP A 767 -58.91 41.91 -33.69
N PHE A 768 -59.37 42.08 -32.44
CA PHE A 768 -58.50 42.41 -31.33
C PHE A 768 -57.49 41.29 -31.01
N VAL A 769 -57.83 40.03 -31.30
CA VAL A 769 -56.94 38.86 -31.10
C VAL A 769 -55.86 38.85 -32.18
N ILE A 770 -56.26 39.00 -33.45
CA ILE A 770 -55.33 39.04 -34.59
C ILE A 770 -54.36 40.21 -34.46
N ARG A 771 -54.87 41.38 -34.08
CA ARG A 771 -54.07 42.58 -33.85
C ARG A 771 -53.08 42.38 -32.71
N ASN A 772 -53.51 41.83 -31.57
CA ASN A 772 -52.63 41.57 -30.44
C ASN A 772 -51.49 40.59 -30.77
N LEU A 773 -51.77 39.51 -31.51
CA LEU A 773 -50.73 38.57 -31.97
C LEU A 773 -49.76 39.25 -32.94
N GLY A 774 -50.27 40.06 -33.87
CA GLY A 774 -49.44 40.85 -34.79
C GLY A 774 -48.53 41.84 -34.08
N GLU A 775 -49.07 42.60 -33.12
CA GLU A 775 -48.31 43.57 -32.31
C GLU A 775 -47.21 42.87 -31.48
N GLN A 776 -47.48 41.70 -30.91
CA GLN A 776 -46.48 40.91 -30.19
C GLN A 776 -45.37 40.40 -31.10
N ILE A 777 -45.70 39.88 -32.30
CA ILE A 777 -44.73 39.46 -33.31
C ILE A 777 -43.79 40.62 -33.63
N THR A 778 -44.34 41.76 -34.05
CA THR A 778 -43.54 42.94 -34.40
C THR A 778 -42.63 43.39 -33.24
N SER A 779 -43.13 43.38 -32.01
CA SER A 779 -42.35 43.81 -30.85
C SER A 779 -41.18 42.86 -30.52
N PHE A 780 -41.37 41.54 -30.61
CA PHE A 780 -40.28 40.58 -30.43
C PHE A 780 -39.29 40.59 -31.60
N GLU A 781 -39.76 40.77 -32.83
CA GLU A 781 -38.91 40.90 -34.02
C GLU A 781 -37.99 42.11 -33.92
N GLN A 782 -38.52 43.26 -33.50
CA GLN A 782 -37.72 44.47 -33.30
C GLN A 782 -36.55 44.23 -32.34
N VAL A 783 -36.81 43.64 -31.17
CA VAL A 783 -35.77 43.32 -30.18
C VAL A 783 -34.76 42.32 -30.73
N ARG A 784 -35.22 41.26 -31.41
CA ARG A 784 -34.37 40.24 -32.03
C ARG A 784 -33.45 40.85 -33.08
N ASP A 785 -34.00 41.66 -33.97
CA ASP A 785 -33.27 42.22 -35.11
C ASP A 785 -32.23 43.23 -34.63
N THR A 786 -32.56 44.08 -33.64
CA THR A 786 -31.58 44.97 -33.01
C THR A 786 -30.42 44.19 -32.36
N MET A 787 -30.70 43.10 -31.64
CA MET A 787 -29.62 42.27 -31.07
C MET A 787 -28.78 41.60 -32.16
N ARG A 788 -29.39 41.12 -33.25
CA ARG A 788 -28.65 40.49 -34.37
C ARG A 788 -27.77 41.49 -35.12
N GLU A 789 -28.30 42.68 -35.43
CA GLU A 789 -27.55 43.75 -36.07
C GLU A 789 -26.36 44.19 -35.21
N GLY A 790 -26.57 44.31 -33.89
CA GLY A 790 -25.50 44.58 -32.93
C GLY A 790 -24.39 43.53 -32.96
N LEU A 791 -24.74 42.24 -33.02
CA LEU A 791 -23.75 41.16 -33.15
C LEU A 791 -23.05 41.14 -34.51
N ALA A 792 -23.78 41.42 -35.59
CA ALA A 792 -23.26 41.44 -36.96
C ALA A 792 -22.24 42.57 -37.20
N ALA A 793 -22.36 43.67 -36.44
CA ALA A 793 -21.43 44.80 -36.46
C ALA A 793 -20.15 44.58 -35.63
N MET A 794 -20.06 43.52 -34.82
CA MET A 794 -18.88 43.19 -34.01
C MET A 794 -17.83 42.42 -34.80
N ASP A 795 -16.57 42.49 -34.35
CA ASP A 795 -15.47 41.67 -34.85
C ASP A 795 -15.79 40.16 -34.72
N PRO A 796 -15.36 39.31 -35.67
CA PRO A 796 -15.55 37.85 -35.58
C PRO A 796 -15.10 37.23 -34.25
N GLN A 797 -14.01 37.72 -33.66
CA GLN A 797 -13.48 37.20 -32.39
C GLN A 797 -14.39 37.57 -31.20
N ASP A 798 -14.85 38.82 -31.13
CA ASP A 798 -15.78 39.28 -30.09
C ASP A 798 -17.14 38.57 -30.21
N ARG A 799 -17.60 38.35 -31.45
CA ARG A 799 -18.83 37.60 -31.73
C ARG A 799 -18.74 36.16 -31.23
N GLN A 800 -17.61 35.49 -31.48
CA GLN A 800 -17.37 34.14 -30.98
C GLN A 800 -17.37 34.09 -29.43
N GLU A 801 -16.73 35.06 -28.77
CA GLU A 801 -16.74 35.13 -27.29
C GLU A 801 -18.16 35.27 -26.74
N ILE A 802 -19.00 36.08 -27.40
CA ILE A 802 -20.40 36.30 -27.03
C ILE A 802 -21.24 35.04 -27.29
N GLU A 803 -21.00 34.30 -28.37
CA GLU A 803 -21.68 33.04 -28.64
C GLU A 803 -21.35 31.96 -27.60
N GLU A 804 -20.07 31.86 -27.21
CA GLU A 804 -19.59 30.96 -26.16
C GLU A 804 -20.18 31.33 -24.79
N ALA A 805 -20.14 32.60 -24.41
CA ALA A 805 -20.76 33.11 -23.18
C ALA A 805 -22.29 32.86 -23.17
N SER A 806 -22.95 33.02 -24.31
CA SER A 806 -24.39 32.74 -24.47
C SER A 806 -24.70 31.26 -24.25
N ALA A 807 -23.87 30.37 -24.79
CA ALA A 807 -24.01 28.93 -24.59
C ALA A 807 -23.84 28.53 -23.12
N VAL A 808 -22.86 29.12 -22.42
CA VAL A 808 -22.65 28.92 -20.98
C VAL A 808 -23.88 29.34 -20.16
N LEU A 809 -24.45 30.51 -20.44
CA LEU A 809 -25.65 30.97 -19.72
C LEU A 809 -26.88 30.11 -20.02
N ARG A 810 -27.09 29.69 -21.27
CA ARG A 810 -28.19 28.77 -21.63
C ARG A 810 -28.07 27.43 -20.92
N LYS A 811 -26.87 26.82 -20.91
CA LYS A 811 -26.61 25.55 -20.19
C LYS A 811 -26.86 25.70 -18.70
N THR A 812 -26.46 26.84 -18.12
CA THR A 812 -26.69 27.15 -16.70
C THR A 812 -28.17 27.26 -16.37
N ARG A 813 -28.99 27.89 -17.24
CA ARG A 813 -30.45 28.01 -17.04
C ARG A 813 -31.15 26.66 -17.17
N ALA A 814 -30.77 25.84 -18.15
CA ALA A 814 -31.30 24.49 -18.33
C ALA A 814 -31.02 23.59 -17.11
N GLY A 815 -29.82 23.67 -16.52
CA GLY A 815 -29.44 22.90 -15.33
C GLY A 815 -30.15 23.33 -14.03
N GLN A 816 -30.70 24.56 -13.96
CA GLN A 816 -31.43 25.06 -12.79
C GLN A 816 -32.91 24.64 -12.75
N GLY A 817 -33.35 23.74 -13.63
CA GLY A 817 -34.76 23.34 -13.73
C GLY A 817 -35.69 24.46 -14.18
N ARG A 818 -35.15 25.58 -14.66
CA ARG A 818 -35.89 26.67 -15.30
C ARG A 818 -36.04 26.33 -16.79
N THR A 819 -36.77 25.25 -17.08
CA THR A 819 -37.32 25.06 -18.42
C THR A 819 -38.23 26.26 -18.69
N THR A 820 -37.83 27.10 -19.63
CA THR A 820 -38.75 28.03 -20.31
C THR A 820 -39.76 27.12 -21.00
N LEU A 821 -40.86 26.84 -20.31
CA LEU A 821 -41.91 25.85 -20.61
C LEU A 821 -41.97 25.41 -22.09
N PRO A 822 -41.81 24.12 -22.40
CA PRO A 822 -42.57 23.57 -23.52
C PRO A 822 -44.04 23.52 -23.08
N LEU A 823 -44.93 24.10 -23.87
CA LEU A 823 -46.36 23.88 -23.76
C LEU A 823 -46.60 22.37 -23.66
N THR A 824 -47.10 21.89 -22.53
CA THR A 824 -47.59 20.52 -22.39
C THR A 824 -48.64 20.27 -23.47
N VAL A 825 -48.32 19.41 -24.43
CA VAL A 825 -49.34 18.75 -25.26
C VAL A 825 -50.18 17.91 -24.30
N ILE A 826 -51.41 18.36 -24.04
CA ILE A 826 -52.39 17.56 -23.32
C ILE A 826 -52.72 16.37 -24.23
N HIS A 827 -52.14 15.21 -23.95
CA HIS A 827 -52.72 13.96 -24.44
C HIS A 827 -54.08 13.81 -23.75
N ARG A 828 -55.16 14.02 -24.51
CA ARG A 828 -56.50 13.57 -24.09
C ARG A 828 -56.43 12.05 -24.00
N GLU A 829 -56.40 11.53 -22.78
CA GLU A 829 -56.72 10.13 -22.53
C GLU A 829 -58.15 9.88 -23.07
N ALA A 830 -58.27 8.84 -23.90
CA ALA A 830 -59.57 8.35 -24.32
C ALA A 830 -60.32 7.86 -23.06
N PRO A 831 -61.63 8.13 -22.94
CA PRO A 831 -62.38 7.71 -21.78
C PRO A 831 -62.47 6.18 -21.75
N ASP A 832 -62.21 5.63 -20.57
CA ASP A 832 -62.47 4.23 -20.24
C ASP A 832 -63.88 3.84 -20.68
N GLY A 833 -63.97 2.78 -21.46
CA GLY A 833 -65.23 2.24 -21.97
C GLY A 833 -65.16 0.73 -22.14
N ALA A 834 -65.76 0.05 -21.15
CA ALA A 834 -66.40 -1.27 -21.17
C ALA A 834 -65.59 -2.52 -21.54
#